data_AF-A0AAN7L1D6-F1
#
_entry.id   AF-A0AAN7L1D6-F1
#
_cell.length_a   1.000
_cell.length_b   1.000
_cell.length_c   1.000
_cell.angle_alpha   90.00
_cell.angle_beta   90.00
_cell.angle_gamma   90.00
#
_symmetry.space_group_name_H-M   'P 1'
#
loop_
_entity.id
_entity.type
_entity.pdbx_description
1 polymer ?
#
loop_
_entity_poly.entity_id
_entity_poly.type
_entity_poly.pdbx_seq_one_letter_code
_entity_poly.pdbx_strand_id
1 'polypeptide(L)'
;MPLYKRKPISLAELPKTLEPTDLVYQIRFTKEIFHDYQDYVNRINLYRQRLWSCKVTGKSNLTYEEAMVSEKRATEKVQQLPQELMAPALHLIQFSMLPLKDLVDLIATKLQDCLHEGVQLDGKREDGVFPCRIMKVRDQCSKIQYEVSWLGKDNQPTGSALLNEDELIKKKPPVSKSMLKCFIRESTYRGAPWVLHSRLVEEHGISNNLPEELKGKFCFQNGVLVNSKKILNNAEEQKENMEDQESSRVYRRKMKVDRKKLEDSGKEMNDKEGDITAVEVIKYPIEDLLVKPEADDPILTIRPSPLRDFKVSADCIGDLLMVWDFCSSFSRLLHLLPFPLEDFENAICHKDSNLVLIVETHSTLLRLLIKDGGEYSSSLQKRRRKSKITLITWTEYLCDFLEMANNDKLYSHIATIKRGHYGLLDAHAKLEILRALVNNAVETNFVRELLDEYIEQWHELGSTRREEALQEARKRREEHLKAKIVSNGTSNEDGLIIGEKNQGILINNHGKQNGRVKLKKNKHSPKKSVSSHADATSKNNPMMQMQDAEARNGSTQHLLKKRSHQMMLKQGTDERELTLSTKEQRRQHYEREMEKRFIRTNPLGRDGNFNMYWWFRRDGRIFVESSDHKLWGYYHTKEEIDLLIGSLNCKGEREKALHGQLEKYYTRICGKILKKSKYMLGKIAVEEAVVRRSSRVRAPPRNNPANAFLRYVNRWKEE
;
A
#
# COMPACT_ATOMS: atom_id res chain seq x y z
N MET A 1 -10.59 -15.23 21.23
CA MET A 1 -11.21 -15.76 20.01
C MET A 1 -10.83 -14.85 18.85
N PRO A 2 -10.32 -15.43 17.75
CA PRO A 2 -9.96 -14.70 16.54
C PRO A 2 -11.12 -13.91 15.97
N LEU A 3 -10.80 -12.77 15.36
CA LEU A 3 -11.76 -11.85 14.76
C LEU A 3 -11.77 -12.00 13.24
N TYR A 4 -12.94 -12.24 12.67
CA TYR A 4 -13.15 -12.21 11.22
C TYR A 4 -13.53 -10.79 10.80
N LYS A 5 -12.74 -10.18 9.90
CA LYS A 5 -12.96 -8.78 9.46
C LYS A 5 -13.21 -7.80 10.63
N ARG A 6 -12.47 -7.99 11.75
CA ARG A 6 -12.56 -7.22 13.01
C ARG A 6 -13.83 -7.41 13.85
N LYS A 7 -14.64 -8.44 13.58
CA LYS A 7 -15.80 -8.82 14.40
C LYS A 7 -15.64 -10.24 14.96
N PRO A 8 -16.13 -10.51 16.18
CA PRO A 8 -16.19 -11.88 16.69
C PRO A 8 -17.22 -12.69 15.90
N ILE A 9 -16.94 -13.97 15.68
CA ILE A 9 -17.89 -14.94 15.10
C ILE A 9 -18.24 -15.94 16.21
N SER A 10 -19.53 -16.26 16.34
CA SER A 10 -20.01 -17.35 17.19
C SER A 10 -19.70 -18.70 16.53
N LEU A 11 -19.23 -19.64 17.35
CA LEU A 11 -19.10 -21.03 16.91
C LEU A 11 -20.49 -21.62 16.65
N ALA A 12 -20.57 -22.61 15.76
CA ALA A 12 -21.78 -23.38 15.55
C ALA A 12 -22.24 -24.01 16.87
N GLU A 13 -23.54 -23.96 17.13
CA GLU A 13 -24.12 -24.63 18.30
C GLU A 13 -23.93 -26.14 18.19
N LEU A 14 -23.68 -26.79 19.32
CA LEU A 14 -23.62 -28.25 19.38
C LEU A 14 -24.97 -28.84 18.95
N PRO A 15 -24.99 -29.83 18.06
CA PRO A 15 -26.21 -30.57 17.75
C PRO A 15 -26.80 -31.16 19.05
N LYS A 16 -28.11 -30.94 19.29
CA LYS A 16 -28.77 -31.26 20.56
C LYS A 16 -29.03 -32.76 20.78
N THR A 17 -28.72 -33.59 19.80
CA THR A 17 -28.96 -35.04 19.81
C THR A 17 -27.76 -35.71 19.15
N LEU A 18 -26.80 -36.14 19.97
CA LEU A 18 -25.63 -36.89 19.52
C LEU A 18 -25.62 -38.22 20.27
N GLU A 19 -25.88 -39.32 19.56
CA GLU A 19 -25.73 -40.65 20.12
C GLU A 19 -24.27 -41.12 19.98
N PRO A 20 -23.74 -41.94 20.91
CA PRO A 20 -22.32 -42.37 20.87
C PRO A 20 -21.90 -43.14 19.61
N THR A 21 -22.86 -43.63 18.82
CA THR A 21 -22.64 -44.37 17.57
C THR A 21 -22.72 -43.49 16.31
N ASP A 22 -23.03 -42.20 16.43
CA ASP A 22 -23.22 -41.32 15.28
C ASP A 22 -21.89 -40.96 14.61
N LEU A 23 -21.83 -41.15 13.29
CA LEU A 23 -20.71 -40.69 12.48
C LEU A 23 -20.84 -39.18 12.24
N VAL A 24 -19.88 -38.41 12.75
CA VAL A 24 -19.88 -36.95 12.69
C VAL A 24 -18.56 -36.39 12.19
N TYR A 25 -18.61 -35.22 11.57
CA TYR A 25 -17.44 -34.47 11.14
C TYR A 25 -17.09 -33.40 12.18
N GLN A 26 -15.90 -33.51 12.80
CA GLN A 26 -15.45 -32.56 13.81
C GLN A 26 -14.29 -31.70 13.30
N ILE A 27 -14.37 -30.38 13.53
CA ILE A 27 -13.25 -29.48 13.29
C ILE A 27 -12.26 -29.60 14.45
N ARG A 28 -11.01 -30.01 14.14
CA ARG A 28 -9.99 -30.38 15.14
C ARG A 28 -9.74 -29.33 16.22
N PHE A 29 -9.82 -28.05 15.87
CA PHE A 29 -9.35 -26.93 16.69
C PHE A 29 -10.48 -26.06 17.28
N THR A 30 -11.68 -26.02 16.68
CA THR A 30 -12.88 -25.39 17.31
C THR A 30 -13.77 -26.40 18.03
N LYS A 31 -13.58 -27.70 17.75
CA LYS A 31 -14.42 -28.80 18.26
C LYS A 31 -15.89 -28.73 17.83
N GLU A 32 -16.24 -27.87 16.86
CA GLU A 32 -17.55 -27.86 16.23
C GLU A 32 -17.80 -29.19 15.53
N ILE A 33 -19.02 -29.70 15.67
CA ILE A 33 -19.47 -31.00 15.17
C ILE A 33 -20.55 -30.75 14.12
N PHE A 34 -20.43 -31.44 12.99
CA PHE A 34 -21.34 -31.35 11.85
C PHE A 34 -21.79 -32.76 11.45
N HIS A 35 -23.08 -32.93 11.17
CA HIS A 35 -23.60 -34.18 10.60
C HIS A 35 -23.41 -34.21 9.08
N ASP A 36 -23.55 -33.06 8.42
CA ASP A 36 -23.36 -32.93 6.99
C ASP A 36 -21.92 -32.57 6.61
N TYR A 37 -21.41 -33.23 5.58
CA TYR A 37 -20.06 -33.02 5.07
C TYR A 37 -19.93 -31.65 4.39
N GLN A 38 -20.98 -31.17 3.71
CA GLN A 38 -20.92 -29.91 2.98
C GLN A 38 -20.79 -28.72 3.96
N ASP A 39 -21.54 -28.74 5.06
CA ASP A 39 -21.43 -27.76 6.13
C ASP A 39 -20.05 -27.76 6.80
N TYR A 40 -19.50 -28.96 7.05
CA TYR A 40 -18.13 -29.11 7.55
C TYR A 40 -17.10 -28.49 6.60
N VAL A 41 -17.20 -28.76 5.29
CA VAL A 41 -16.28 -28.24 4.27
C VAL A 41 -16.40 -26.72 4.13
N ASN A 42 -17.62 -26.18 4.17
CA ASN A 42 -17.86 -24.74 4.13
C ASN A 42 -17.23 -24.04 5.34
N ARG A 43 -17.43 -24.62 6.53
CA ARG A 43 -16.88 -24.07 7.78
C ARG A 43 -15.34 -24.16 7.81
N ILE A 44 -14.75 -25.27 7.37
CA ILE A 44 -13.28 -25.41 7.35
C ILE A 44 -12.64 -24.50 6.30
N ASN A 45 -13.28 -24.29 5.15
CA ASN A 45 -12.82 -23.35 4.13
C ASN A 45 -12.82 -21.91 4.65
N LEU A 46 -13.86 -21.50 5.40
CA LEU A 46 -13.89 -20.20 6.08
C LEU A 46 -12.71 -20.04 7.06
N TYR A 47 -12.36 -21.08 7.82
CA TYR A 47 -11.22 -21.03 8.75
C TYR A 47 -9.85 -21.02 8.06
N ARG A 48 -9.74 -21.57 6.85
CA ARG A 48 -8.53 -21.55 6.02
C ARG A 48 -8.30 -20.23 5.28
N GLN A 49 -9.32 -19.37 5.16
CA GLN A 49 -9.15 -18.04 4.57
C GLN A 49 -8.22 -17.18 5.43
N ARG A 50 -7.31 -16.41 4.79
CA ARG A 50 -6.41 -15.46 5.48
C ARG A 50 -7.10 -14.12 5.78
N LEU A 51 -8.30 -14.16 6.35
CA LEU A 51 -9.10 -12.98 6.70
C LEU A 51 -9.26 -12.80 8.21
N TRP A 52 -8.61 -13.65 8.99
CA TRP A 52 -8.68 -13.61 10.44
C TRP A 52 -7.61 -12.69 11.02
N SER A 53 -7.95 -12.15 12.18
CA SER A 53 -7.06 -11.31 12.97
C SER A 53 -7.04 -11.76 14.42
N CYS A 54 -5.86 -11.74 15.01
CA CYS A 54 -5.67 -12.08 16.41
C CYS A 54 -6.21 -10.93 17.27
N LYS A 55 -7.15 -11.20 18.19
CA LYS A 55 -7.74 -10.19 19.09
C LYS A 55 -6.67 -9.50 19.95
N VAL A 56 -5.74 -10.30 20.47
CA VAL A 56 -4.72 -9.87 21.45
C VAL A 56 -3.59 -9.08 20.77
N THR A 57 -2.95 -9.65 19.75
CA THR A 57 -1.82 -8.99 19.05
C THR A 57 -2.28 -7.97 18.01
N GLY A 58 -3.50 -8.08 17.48
CA GLY A 58 -4.03 -7.27 16.39
C GLY A 58 -3.39 -7.54 15.02
N LYS A 59 -2.59 -8.60 14.90
CA LYS A 59 -2.08 -9.08 13.60
C LYS A 59 -3.26 -9.53 12.74
N SER A 60 -3.25 -9.13 11.48
CA SER A 60 -4.27 -9.45 10.49
C SER A 60 -3.69 -10.32 9.38
N ASN A 61 -4.54 -10.83 8.49
CA ASN A 61 -4.19 -11.74 7.40
C ASN A 61 -3.68 -13.11 7.86
N LEU A 62 -4.26 -13.63 8.95
CA LEU A 62 -3.99 -14.97 9.46
C LEU A 62 -5.14 -15.91 9.09
N THR A 63 -4.87 -17.20 9.03
CA THR A 63 -5.93 -18.23 9.13
C THR A 63 -6.49 -18.28 10.56
N TYR A 64 -7.65 -18.91 10.75
CA TYR A 64 -8.24 -19.03 12.08
C TYR A 64 -7.31 -19.75 13.06
N GLU A 65 -6.69 -20.85 12.63
CA GLU A 65 -5.78 -21.66 13.44
C GLU A 65 -4.49 -20.89 13.78
N GLU A 66 -3.89 -20.19 12.82
CA GLU A 66 -2.73 -19.33 13.07
C GLU A 66 -3.08 -18.17 14.02
N ALA A 67 -4.26 -17.59 13.87
CA ALA A 67 -4.74 -16.54 14.76
C ALA A 67 -4.95 -17.08 16.19
N MET A 68 -5.50 -18.28 16.36
CA MET A 68 -5.63 -18.93 17.68
C MET A 68 -4.27 -19.24 18.32
N VAL A 69 -3.32 -19.79 17.57
CA VAL A 69 -1.96 -20.03 18.07
C VAL A 69 -1.30 -18.71 18.46
N SER A 70 -1.51 -17.65 17.67
CA SER A 70 -1.02 -16.32 17.99
C SER A 70 -1.70 -15.70 19.21
N GLU A 71 -2.99 -15.97 19.46
CA GLU A 71 -3.70 -15.54 20.67
C GLU A 71 -3.11 -16.26 21.88
N LYS A 72 -3.02 -17.59 21.84
CA LYS A 72 -2.48 -18.40 22.94
C LYS A 72 -1.07 -17.96 23.35
N ARG A 73 -0.16 -17.83 22.37
CA ARG A 73 1.21 -17.35 22.62
C ARG A 73 1.26 -15.91 23.15
N ALA A 74 0.31 -15.07 22.79
CA ALA A 74 0.25 -13.70 23.28
C ALA A 74 -0.29 -13.64 24.71
N THR A 75 -1.33 -14.42 25.04
CA THR A 75 -1.87 -14.55 26.39
C THR A 75 -0.83 -15.13 27.35
N GLU A 76 -0.09 -16.18 26.95
CA GLU A 76 1.02 -16.74 27.74
C GLU A 76 2.09 -15.69 28.04
N LYS A 77 2.43 -14.83 27.06
CA LYS A 77 3.38 -13.72 27.27
C LYS A 77 2.83 -12.60 28.16
N VAL A 78 1.52 -12.38 28.13
CA VAL A 78 0.87 -11.40 29.00
C VAL A 78 0.80 -11.90 30.44
N GLN A 79 0.65 -13.20 30.65
CA GLN A 79 0.71 -13.83 31.98
C GLN A 79 2.09 -13.75 32.64
N GLN A 80 3.16 -13.54 31.86
CA GLN A 80 4.52 -13.31 32.38
C GLN A 80 4.73 -11.88 32.90
N LEU A 81 3.72 -11.00 32.83
CA LEU A 81 3.79 -9.65 33.38
C LEU A 81 3.80 -9.71 34.92
N PRO A 82 4.74 -9.04 35.61
CA PRO A 82 4.77 -9.01 37.07
C PRO A 82 3.46 -8.46 37.67
N GLN A 83 2.94 -9.12 38.70
CA GLN A 83 1.65 -8.79 39.32
C GLN A 83 1.65 -7.37 39.89
N GLU A 84 2.81 -6.88 40.34
CA GLU A 84 3.01 -5.55 40.91
C GLU A 84 2.76 -4.44 39.87
N LEU A 85 2.99 -4.72 38.59
CA LEU A 85 2.77 -3.77 37.49
C LEU A 85 1.36 -3.85 36.89
N MET A 86 0.62 -4.93 37.17
CA MET A 86 -0.73 -5.14 36.64
C MET A 86 -1.72 -4.17 37.25
N ALA A 87 -1.76 -4.03 38.58
CA ALA A 87 -2.75 -3.18 39.24
C ALA A 87 -2.64 -1.71 38.78
N PRO A 88 -1.46 -1.04 38.78
CA PRO A 88 -1.34 0.34 38.31
C PRO A 88 -1.72 0.52 36.83
N ALA A 89 -1.37 -0.46 35.99
CA ALA A 89 -1.73 -0.43 34.58
C ALA A 89 -3.24 -0.55 34.36
N LEU A 90 -3.93 -1.44 35.08
CA LEU A 90 -5.38 -1.61 34.99
C LEU A 90 -6.14 -0.34 35.42
N HIS A 91 -5.69 0.34 36.47
CA HIS A 91 -6.27 1.61 36.91
C HIS A 91 -6.17 2.70 35.83
N LEU A 92 -5.06 2.77 35.09
CA LEU A 92 -4.88 3.73 33.99
C LEU A 92 -5.69 3.38 32.73
N ILE A 93 -6.05 2.10 32.57
CA ILE A 93 -6.83 1.62 31.42
C ILE A 93 -8.32 1.92 31.61
N GLN A 94 -8.85 1.69 32.81
CA GLN A 94 -10.28 1.80 33.10
C GLN A 94 -10.80 3.21 32.79
N PHE A 95 -11.82 3.30 31.92
CA PHE A 95 -12.44 4.52 31.40
C PHE A 95 -11.53 5.48 30.63
N SER A 96 -10.33 5.06 30.23
CA SER A 96 -9.45 5.89 29.41
C SER A 96 -10.07 6.19 28.05
N MET A 97 -9.97 7.44 27.60
CA MET A 97 -10.43 7.91 26.29
C MET A 97 -9.29 8.01 25.27
N LEU A 98 -8.06 7.68 25.67
CA LEU A 98 -6.89 7.79 24.81
C LEU A 98 -6.87 6.72 23.71
N PRO A 99 -6.38 7.04 22.50
CA PRO A 99 -6.07 6.04 21.49
C PRO A 99 -5.08 5.00 22.03
N LEU A 100 -5.16 3.74 21.56
CA LEU A 100 -4.33 2.64 22.04
C LEU A 100 -2.82 2.97 22.07
N LYS A 101 -2.32 3.71 21.08
CA LYS A 101 -0.90 4.09 21.02
C LYS A 101 -0.53 5.01 22.20
N ASP A 102 -1.33 6.03 22.43
CA ASP A 102 -1.06 7.07 23.41
C ASP A 102 -1.29 6.54 24.84
N LEU A 103 -2.28 5.63 25.00
CA LEU A 103 -2.49 4.90 26.26
C LEU A 103 -1.31 4.00 26.61
N VAL A 104 -0.73 3.29 25.63
CA VAL A 104 0.47 2.47 25.84
C VAL A 104 1.66 3.32 26.22
N ASP A 105 1.83 4.47 25.58
CA ASP A 105 2.92 5.39 25.90
C ASP A 105 2.76 5.96 27.33
N LEU A 106 1.54 6.32 27.75
CA LEU A 106 1.23 6.76 29.11
C LEU A 106 1.48 5.68 30.17
N ILE A 107 1.04 4.44 29.91
CA ILE A 107 1.27 3.32 30.84
C ILE A 107 2.76 3.00 30.91
N ALA A 108 3.47 3.01 29.77
CA ALA A 108 4.90 2.76 29.73
C ALA A 108 5.69 3.81 30.52
N THR A 109 5.34 5.10 30.43
CA THR A 109 6.00 6.14 31.23
C THR A 109 5.70 5.99 32.71
N LYS A 110 4.42 5.77 33.08
CA LYS A 110 4.03 5.59 34.48
C LYS A 110 4.66 4.36 35.13
N LEU A 111 4.71 3.23 34.42
CA LEU A 111 5.37 2.02 34.93
C LEU A 111 6.91 2.16 34.97
N GLN A 112 7.49 3.00 34.13
CA GLN A 112 8.92 3.35 34.19
C GLN A 112 9.22 4.26 35.39
N ASP A 113 8.24 5.01 35.89
CA ASP A 113 8.36 5.90 37.04
C ASP A 113 8.17 5.18 38.40
N CYS A 114 7.62 3.97 38.43
CA CYS A 114 7.36 3.21 39.66
C CYS A 114 8.61 2.49 40.20
N LEU A 115 9.37 3.15 41.08
CA LEU A 115 10.43 2.53 41.88
C LEU A 115 9.83 1.85 43.11
N HIS A 116 9.87 0.52 43.16
CA HIS A 116 9.34 -0.30 44.26
C HIS A 116 10.38 -1.29 44.77
N GLU A 117 10.12 -1.88 45.94
CA GLU A 117 11.00 -2.85 46.56
C GLU A 117 11.20 -4.07 45.65
N GLY A 118 12.44 -4.52 45.51
CA GLY A 118 12.83 -5.67 44.70
C GLY A 118 13.31 -5.37 43.27
N VAL A 119 13.16 -4.14 42.77
CA VAL A 119 13.56 -3.78 41.39
C VAL A 119 15.08 -3.67 41.23
N GLN A 120 15.63 -4.26 40.16
CA GLN A 120 17.05 -4.16 39.81
C GLN A 120 17.30 -3.02 38.80
N LEU A 121 18.19 -2.08 39.13
CA LEU A 121 18.55 -0.90 38.34
C LEU A 121 20.06 -0.66 38.45
N ASP A 122 20.61 0.31 37.72
CA ASP A 122 21.98 0.72 37.97
C ASP A 122 22.00 1.95 38.90
N GLY A 123 22.89 1.99 39.88
CA GLY A 123 23.11 3.12 40.77
C GLY A 123 24.46 3.76 40.52
N LYS A 124 24.56 5.07 40.70
CA LYS A 124 25.84 5.79 40.69
C LYS A 124 26.55 5.59 42.02
N ARG A 125 27.80 5.16 41.94
CA ARG A 125 28.80 5.15 43.02
C ARG A 125 29.92 6.12 42.63
N GLU A 126 30.71 6.57 43.60
CA GLU A 126 31.89 7.43 43.37
C GLU A 126 32.82 6.89 42.25
N ASP A 127 32.91 5.56 42.11
CA ASP A 127 33.77 4.88 41.12
C ASP A 127 33.07 4.48 39.81
N GLY A 128 31.82 4.91 39.57
CA GLY A 128 31.09 4.60 38.32
C GLY A 128 29.67 4.07 38.53
N VAL A 129 29.12 3.41 37.51
CA VAL A 129 27.73 2.94 37.49
C VAL A 129 27.68 1.42 37.70
N PHE A 130 26.97 0.96 38.74
CA PHE A 130 26.93 -0.44 39.15
C PHE A 130 25.49 -0.94 39.30
N PRO A 131 25.21 -2.23 38.98
CA PRO A 131 23.88 -2.79 39.20
C PRO A 131 23.56 -2.88 40.70
N CYS A 132 22.33 -2.53 41.06
CA CYS A 132 21.81 -2.50 42.42
C CYS A 132 20.34 -2.98 42.44
N ARG A 133 19.86 -3.44 43.59
CA ARG A 133 18.47 -3.85 43.82
C ARG A 133 17.87 -2.99 44.93
N ILE A 134 16.70 -2.41 44.70
CA ILE A 134 15.99 -1.66 45.74
C ILE A 134 15.52 -2.65 46.80
N MET A 135 15.90 -2.43 48.05
CA MET A 135 15.50 -3.23 49.21
C MET A 135 14.32 -2.58 49.93
N LYS A 136 14.35 -1.26 50.14
CA LYS A 136 13.29 -0.51 50.81
C LYS A 136 13.12 0.89 50.25
N VAL A 137 11.88 1.37 50.20
CA VAL A 137 11.56 2.75 49.81
C VAL A 137 11.15 3.53 51.07
N ARG A 138 11.86 4.61 51.38
CA ARG A 138 11.53 5.48 52.52
C ARG A 138 10.99 6.81 52.00
N ASP A 139 9.76 7.13 52.37
CA ASP A 139 9.14 8.43 52.08
C ASP A 139 9.29 9.36 53.28
N GLN A 140 10.08 10.43 53.13
CA GLN A 140 10.28 11.46 54.14
C GLN A 140 9.77 12.80 53.62
N CYS A 141 8.45 13.00 53.59
CA CYS A 141 7.67 14.24 53.45
C CYS A 141 8.06 15.29 52.35
N SER A 142 9.13 15.08 51.58
CA SER A 142 9.62 15.97 50.52
C SER A 142 10.70 15.35 49.60
N LYS A 143 11.34 14.24 49.99
CA LYS A 143 12.26 13.46 49.14
C LYS A 143 12.14 11.97 49.43
N ILE A 144 12.01 11.16 48.37
CA ILE A 144 11.98 9.70 48.47
C ILE A 144 13.42 9.19 48.43
N GLN A 145 13.80 8.38 49.42
CA GLN A 145 15.11 7.74 49.49
C GLN A 145 14.98 6.22 49.31
N TYR A 146 15.92 5.64 48.56
CA TYR A 146 15.94 4.24 48.20
C TYR A 146 17.11 3.54 48.89
N GLU A 147 16.81 2.57 49.75
CA GLU A 147 17.81 1.67 50.30
C GLU A 147 18.08 0.60 49.25
N VAL A 148 19.29 0.55 48.68
CA VAL A 148 19.67 -0.36 47.60
C VAL A 148 20.78 -1.33 48.04
N SER A 149 20.76 -2.55 47.53
CA SER A 149 21.86 -3.53 47.65
C SER A 149 22.61 -3.66 46.32
N TRP A 150 23.92 -3.46 46.31
CA TRP A 150 24.77 -3.61 45.13
C TRP A 150 24.92 -5.07 44.71
N LEU A 151 24.91 -5.35 43.41
CA LEU A 151 24.99 -6.68 42.83
C LEU A 151 26.38 -6.92 42.21
N GLY A 152 27.04 -8.02 42.60
CA GLY A 152 28.28 -8.49 41.99
C GLY A 152 28.06 -9.22 40.65
N LYS A 153 29.15 -9.72 40.03
CA LYS A 153 29.11 -10.44 38.74
C LYS A 153 28.20 -11.68 38.75
N ASP A 154 27.96 -12.27 39.92
CA ASP A 154 27.14 -13.46 40.12
C ASP A 154 25.76 -13.15 40.73
N ASN A 155 25.29 -11.89 40.66
CA ASN A 155 24.03 -11.41 41.25
C ASN A 155 23.95 -11.52 42.80
N GLN A 156 25.09 -11.73 43.48
CA GLN A 156 25.17 -11.76 44.94
C GLN A 156 25.25 -10.35 45.54
N PRO A 157 24.56 -10.07 46.67
CA PRO A 157 24.57 -8.76 47.31
C PRO A 157 25.96 -8.49 47.92
N THR A 158 26.62 -7.42 47.48
CA THR A 158 28.00 -7.08 47.89
C THR A 158 28.06 -5.96 48.94
N GLY A 159 26.96 -5.21 49.14
CA GLY A 159 26.83 -4.16 50.15
C GLY A 159 25.55 -3.34 49.96
N SER A 160 25.17 -2.49 50.93
CA SER A 160 23.96 -1.63 50.85
C SER A 160 24.30 -0.14 50.89
N ALA A 161 23.53 0.69 50.20
CA ALA A 161 23.65 2.15 50.21
C ALA A 161 22.27 2.82 50.17
N LEU A 162 22.19 4.07 50.64
CA LEU A 162 21.02 4.93 50.51
C LEU A 162 21.24 5.87 49.33
N LEU A 163 20.37 5.78 48.32
CA LEU A 163 20.44 6.60 47.12
C LEU A 163 19.19 7.46 46.97
N ASN A 164 19.39 8.65 46.40
CA ASN A 164 18.29 9.50 45.95
C ASN A 164 17.82 9.07 44.56
N GLU A 165 16.61 9.49 44.15
CA GLU A 165 16.06 9.17 42.81
C GLU A 165 17.00 9.57 41.66
N ASP A 166 17.70 10.71 41.79
CA ASP A 166 18.61 11.26 40.78
C ASP A 166 19.91 10.44 40.60
N GLU A 167 20.21 9.57 41.56
CA GLU A 167 21.40 8.71 41.58
C GLU A 167 21.11 7.32 40.99
N LEU A 168 19.84 7.02 40.71
CA LEU A 168 19.39 5.77 40.10
C LEU A 168 19.25 5.92 38.58
N ILE A 169 19.98 5.09 37.85
CA ILE A 169 19.94 4.98 36.39
C ILE A 169 19.04 3.80 36.02
N LYS A 170 17.88 4.12 35.44
CA LYS A 170 16.91 3.11 34.99
C LYS A 170 17.43 2.39 33.75
N LYS A 171 17.49 1.06 33.78
CA LYS A 171 17.65 0.22 32.58
C LYS A 171 16.40 0.32 31.68
N LYS A 172 16.49 -0.22 30.46
CA LYS A 172 15.39 -0.32 29.48
C LYS A 172 14.06 -0.67 30.20
N PRO A 173 12.92 -0.10 29.78
CA PRO A 173 11.65 -0.28 30.46
C PRO A 173 11.37 -1.78 30.68
N PRO A 174 10.86 -2.18 31.86
CA PRO A 174 10.73 -3.59 32.24
C PRO A 174 9.81 -4.37 31.29
N VAL A 175 8.94 -3.66 30.57
CA VAL A 175 7.91 -4.23 29.70
C VAL A 175 7.98 -3.60 28.32
N SER A 176 7.95 -4.43 27.28
CA SER A 176 7.90 -3.93 25.90
C SER A 176 6.55 -3.27 25.58
N LYS A 177 6.56 -2.22 24.76
CA LYS A 177 5.32 -1.57 24.26
C LYS A 177 4.40 -2.55 23.51
N SER A 178 4.95 -3.61 22.91
CA SER A 178 4.17 -4.69 22.29
C SER A 178 3.43 -5.56 23.31
N MET A 179 4.05 -5.85 24.47
CA MET A 179 3.45 -6.61 25.55
C MET A 179 2.32 -5.81 26.22
N LEU A 180 2.53 -4.51 26.46
CA LEU A 180 1.47 -3.62 26.98
C LEU A 180 0.26 -3.52 26.03
N LYS A 181 0.48 -3.46 24.71
CA LYS A 181 -0.61 -3.50 23.72
C LYS A 181 -1.44 -4.78 23.80
N CYS A 182 -0.79 -5.92 24.03
CA CYS A 182 -1.46 -7.21 24.20
C CYS A 182 -2.22 -7.24 25.52
N PHE A 183 -1.60 -6.78 26.61
CA PHE A 183 -2.23 -6.67 27.94
C PHE A 183 -3.51 -5.84 27.90
N ILE A 184 -3.48 -4.61 27.36
CA ILE A 184 -4.66 -3.74 27.28
C ILE A 184 -5.82 -4.42 26.53
N ARG A 185 -5.52 -5.12 25.43
CA ARG A 185 -6.54 -5.79 24.60
C ARG A 185 -7.09 -7.08 25.22
N GLU A 186 -6.30 -7.74 26.06
CA GLU A 186 -6.73 -8.93 26.80
C GLU A 186 -7.57 -8.53 28.02
N SER A 187 -7.18 -7.45 28.70
CA SER A 187 -7.87 -6.97 29.90
C SER A 187 -9.18 -6.23 29.61
N THR A 188 -9.41 -5.76 28.38
CA THR A 188 -10.59 -4.97 28.00
C THR A 188 -11.55 -5.70 27.07
N TYR A 189 -12.86 -5.52 27.29
CA TYR A 189 -13.88 -6.05 26.37
C TYR A 189 -14.21 -5.08 25.23
N ARG A 190 -13.84 -3.80 25.38
CA ARG A 190 -14.17 -2.70 24.47
C ARG A 190 -13.03 -1.68 24.40
N GLY A 191 -12.87 -1.04 23.25
CA GLY A 191 -12.01 0.14 23.08
C GLY A 191 -12.71 1.47 23.39
N ALA A 192 -11.92 2.53 23.60
CA ALA A 192 -12.31 3.93 23.89
C ALA A 192 -13.84 4.24 23.98
N PRO A 193 -14.38 4.51 25.18
CA PRO A 193 -13.73 4.36 26.48
C PRO A 193 -13.28 2.91 26.69
N TRP A 194 -12.03 2.73 27.13
CA TRP A 194 -11.49 1.40 27.46
C TRP A 194 -12.17 0.90 28.74
N VAL A 195 -12.73 -0.30 28.72
CA VAL A 195 -13.42 -0.87 29.89
C VAL A 195 -12.93 -2.28 30.14
N LEU A 196 -12.52 -2.53 31.38
CA LEU A 196 -12.00 -3.81 31.83
C LEU A 196 -13.10 -4.87 31.95
N HIS A 197 -12.70 -6.14 31.87
CA HIS A 197 -13.58 -7.27 32.19
C HIS A 197 -13.93 -7.30 33.68
N SER A 198 -15.18 -7.62 34.03
CA SER A 198 -15.68 -7.58 35.42
C SER A 198 -14.82 -8.37 36.41
N ARG A 199 -14.28 -9.52 35.98
CA ARG A 199 -13.37 -10.36 36.79
C ARG A 199 -12.12 -9.59 37.25
N LEU A 200 -11.51 -8.82 36.36
CA LEU A 200 -10.29 -8.05 36.68
C LEU A 200 -10.56 -6.84 37.56
N VAL A 201 -11.76 -6.26 37.44
CA VAL A 201 -12.22 -5.14 38.27
C VAL A 201 -12.43 -5.60 39.71
N GLU A 202 -13.04 -6.78 39.89
CA GLU A 202 -13.27 -7.41 41.20
C GLU A 202 -11.95 -7.87 41.85
N GLU A 203 -11.09 -8.57 41.10
CA GLU A 203 -9.80 -9.09 41.60
C GLU A 203 -8.83 -7.99 42.06
N HIS A 204 -8.85 -6.81 41.42
CA HIS A 204 -7.91 -5.72 41.70
C HIS A 204 -8.56 -4.52 42.41
N GLY A 205 -9.80 -4.65 42.88
CA GLY A 205 -10.50 -3.61 43.66
C GLY A 205 -10.70 -2.29 42.90
N ILE A 206 -10.85 -2.33 41.58
CA ILE A 206 -10.94 -1.13 40.74
C ILE A 206 -12.37 -0.58 40.78
N SER A 207 -12.53 0.74 40.87
CA SER A 207 -13.86 1.37 40.84
C SER A 207 -14.56 1.13 39.48
N ASN A 208 -15.73 0.49 39.52
CA ASN A 208 -16.60 0.33 38.36
C ASN A 208 -17.52 1.54 38.12
N ASN A 209 -17.40 2.58 38.96
CA ASN A 209 -18.24 3.77 38.86
C ASN A 209 -17.80 4.63 37.67
N LEU A 210 -18.74 4.92 36.78
CA LEU A 210 -18.49 5.78 35.62
C LEU A 210 -18.10 7.20 36.09
N PRO A 211 -16.96 7.76 35.66
CA PRO A 211 -16.55 9.12 36.00
C PRO A 211 -17.60 10.15 35.61
N GLU A 212 -17.77 11.22 36.40
CA GLU A 212 -18.82 12.23 36.22
C GLU A 212 -18.79 12.89 34.82
N GLU A 213 -17.59 13.05 34.26
CA GLU A 213 -17.32 13.56 32.92
C GLU A 213 -17.91 12.69 31.79
N LEU A 214 -18.14 11.40 32.07
CA LEU A 214 -18.65 10.41 31.10
C LEU A 214 -20.13 10.08 31.30
N LYS A 215 -20.72 10.37 32.47
CA LYS A 215 -22.14 10.10 32.80
C LYS A 215 -23.15 10.74 31.83
N GLY A 216 -22.77 11.84 31.17
CA GLY A 216 -23.61 12.50 30.15
C GLY A 216 -23.56 11.89 28.74
N LYS A 217 -22.57 11.03 28.43
CA LYS A 217 -22.35 10.47 27.07
C LYS A 217 -22.48 8.95 27.01
N PHE A 218 -22.32 8.28 28.15
CA PHE A 218 -22.37 6.83 28.25
C PHE A 218 -23.20 6.39 29.46
N CYS A 219 -23.90 5.27 29.35
CA CYS A 219 -24.61 4.62 30.44
C CYS A 219 -24.43 3.10 30.36
N PHE A 220 -24.62 2.40 31.47
CA PHE A 220 -24.60 0.93 31.49
C PHE A 220 -26.01 0.40 31.19
N GLN A 221 -26.12 -0.50 30.21
CA GLN A 221 -27.34 -1.25 29.91
C GLN A 221 -26.99 -2.73 29.87
N ASN A 222 -27.68 -3.56 30.67
CA ASN A 222 -27.41 -4.99 30.81
C ASN A 222 -25.93 -5.33 31.10
N GLY A 223 -25.25 -4.51 31.91
CA GLY A 223 -23.84 -4.70 32.26
C GLY A 223 -22.83 -4.27 31.19
N VAL A 224 -23.27 -3.73 30.04
CA VAL A 224 -22.41 -3.24 28.96
C VAL A 224 -22.51 -1.72 28.85
N LEU A 225 -21.38 -1.05 28.67
CA LEU A 225 -21.35 0.41 28.48
C LEU A 225 -21.79 0.79 27.06
N VAL A 226 -22.88 1.56 26.94
CA VAL A 226 -23.51 2.00 25.67
C VAL A 226 -23.47 3.53 25.56
N ASN A 227 -23.48 4.08 24.35
CA ASN A 227 -23.51 5.53 24.12
C ASN A 227 -24.95 6.05 24.16
N SER A 228 -25.23 7.03 25.02
CA SER A 228 -26.57 7.54 25.28
C SER A 228 -27.26 8.13 24.03
N LYS A 229 -26.50 8.69 23.07
CA LYS A 229 -27.04 9.21 21.80
C LYS A 229 -27.50 8.10 20.85
N LYS A 230 -26.87 6.91 20.90
CA LYS A 230 -27.32 5.76 20.10
C LYS A 230 -28.61 5.16 20.63
N ILE A 231 -28.89 5.30 21.92
CA ILE A 231 -30.13 4.82 22.53
C ILE A 231 -31.31 5.70 22.11
N LEU A 232 -31.13 7.03 22.08
CA LEU A 232 -32.12 7.98 21.56
C LEU A 232 -32.42 7.75 20.08
N ASN A 233 -31.40 7.62 19.24
CA ASN A 233 -31.60 7.33 17.82
C ASN A 233 -32.28 5.97 17.58
N ASN A 234 -31.95 4.93 18.35
CA ASN A 234 -32.62 3.63 18.21
C ASN A 234 -34.06 3.65 18.75
N ALA A 235 -34.37 4.51 19.73
CA ALA A 235 -35.73 4.69 20.26
C ALA A 235 -36.59 5.58 19.32
N GLU A 236 -35.98 6.54 18.63
CA GLU A 236 -36.58 7.33 17.55
C GLU A 236 -36.81 6.45 16.31
N GLU A 237 -35.83 5.62 15.90
CA GLU A 237 -36.01 4.62 14.83
C GLU A 237 -37.07 3.58 15.19
N GLN A 238 -37.26 3.20 16.46
CA GLN A 238 -38.34 2.31 16.87
C GLN A 238 -39.72 2.99 16.88
N LYS A 239 -39.79 4.31 17.09
CA LYS A 239 -41.03 5.10 16.96
C LYS A 239 -41.38 5.36 15.49
N GLU A 240 -40.40 5.72 14.66
CA GLU A 240 -40.59 5.84 13.20
C GLU A 240 -40.97 4.48 12.58
N ASN A 241 -40.38 3.36 13.01
CA ASN A 241 -40.78 2.02 12.54
C ASN A 241 -42.18 1.58 13.01
N MET A 242 -42.71 2.12 14.11
CA MET A 242 -44.08 1.86 14.56
C MET A 242 -45.11 2.71 13.78
N GLU A 243 -44.77 3.96 13.47
CA GLU A 243 -45.61 4.85 12.64
C GLU A 243 -45.57 4.46 11.14
N ASP A 244 -44.44 3.97 10.64
CA ASP A 244 -44.29 3.42 9.28
C ASP A 244 -44.96 2.05 9.11
N GLN A 245 -45.05 1.25 10.18
CA GLN A 245 -45.86 0.02 10.17
C GLN A 245 -47.35 0.30 10.12
N GLU A 246 -47.83 1.40 10.70
CA GLU A 246 -49.24 1.80 10.65
C GLU A 246 -49.61 2.41 9.29
N SER A 247 -48.74 3.27 8.75
CA SER A 247 -48.87 3.84 7.40
C SER A 247 -48.78 2.75 6.30
N SER A 248 -47.91 1.76 6.48
CA SER A 248 -47.80 0.60 5.58
C SER A 248 -48.99 -0.36 5.71
N ARG A 249 -49.66 -0.48 6.87
CA ARG A 249 -50.89 -1.27 7.04
C ARG A 249 -52.10 -0.62 6.35
N VAL A 250 -52.14 0.72 6.27
CA VAL A 250 -53.20 1.46 5.56
C VAL A 250 -53.02 1.37 4.04
N TYR A 251 -51.78 1.47 3.53
CA TYR A 251 -51.48 1.27 2.10
C TYR A 251 -51.74 -0.18 1.65
N ARG A 252 -51.42 -1.17 2.50
CA ARG A 252 -51.65 -2.61 2.23
C ARG A 252 -53.12 -3.03 2.34
N ARG A 253 -53.98 -2.25 3.04
CA ARG A 253 -55.44 -2.44 3.06
C ARG A 253 -56.13 -1.89 1.81
N LYS A 254 -55.66 -0.79 1.21
CA LYS A 254 -56.21 -0.25 -0.04
C LYS A 254 -55.96 -1.18 -1.24
N MET A 255 -54.76 -1.74 -1.37
CA MET A 255 -54.41 -2.69 -2.45
C MET A 255 -55.08 -4.08 -2.32
N LYS A 256 -55.61 -4.44 -1.14
CA LYS A 256 -56.37 -5.69 -0.92
C LYS A 256 -57.87 -5.58 -1.24
N VAL A 257 -58.41 -4.37 -1.41
CA VAL A 257 -59.81 -4.17 -1.82
C VAL A 257 -59.94 -4.22 -3.35
N ASP A 258 -58.96 -3.70 -4.09
CA ASP A 258 -59.00 -3.68 -5.55
C ASP A 258 -58.65 -5.01 -6.22
N ARG A 259 -57.94 -5.91 -5.52
CA ARG A 259 -57.64 -7.26 -6.05
C ARG A 259 -58.74 -8.29 -5.73
N LYS A 260 -59.75 -7.95 -4.92
CA LYS A 260 -60.83 -8.86 -4.53
C LYS A 260 -62.04 -8.85 -5.49
N LYS A 261 -61.94 -8.16 -6.63
CA LYS A 261 -62.97 -8.13 -7.69
C LYS A 261 -62.59 -8.88 -8.97
N LEU A 262 -61.42 -9.52 -9.02
CA LEU A 262 -60.91 -10.12 -10.25
C LEU A 262 -60.25 -11.48 -9.99
N GLU A 263 -60.94 -12.39 -9.30
CA GLU A 263 -60.61 -13.82 -9.21
C GLU A 263 -61.80 -14.56 -8.57
N ASP A 264 -62.95 -14.47 -9.25
CA ASP A 264 -64.02 -15.47 -9.12
C ASP A 264 -64.28 -16.01 -10.52
N SER A 265 -63.44 -16.96 -10.93
CA SER A 265 -63.69 -17.97 -11.98
C SER A 265 -62.39 -18.70 -12.29
N GLY A 266 -62.32 -19.99 -11.98
CA GLY A 266 -61.27 -20.89 -12.50
C GLY A 266 -60.69 -21.89 -11.50
N LYS A 267 -61.48 -22.93 -11.21
CA LYS A 267 -61.07 -24.32 -10.92
C LYS A 267 -59.86 -24.76 -11.79
N GLU A 268 -58.98 -25.73 -11.51
CA GLU A 268 -58.93 -26.88 -10.59
C GLU A 268 -57.53 -27.56 -10.77
N MET A 269 -57.07 -28.28 -9.74
CA MET A 269 -56.20 -29.49 -9.71
C MET A 269 -54.67 -29.48 -9.99
N ASN A 270 -53.97 -29.90 -8.92
CA ASN A 270 -52.93 -30.94 -8.76
C ASN A 270 -51.44 -30.70 -9.14
N ASP A 271 -50.66 -30.52 -8.06
CA ASP A 271 -49.48 -31.28 -7.62
C ASP A 271 -48.33 -31.55 -8.60
N LYS A 272 -47.23 -30.78 -8.46
CA LYS A 272 -45.84 -31.29 -8.47
C LYS A 272 -44.92 -30.43 -7.58
N GLU A 273 -44.10 -31.13 -6.82
CA GLU A 273 -42.99 -30.64 -5.98
C GLU A 273 -42.02 -29.72 -6.74
N GLY A 274 -41.46 -28.76 -6.03
CA GLY A 274 -40.41 -27.87 -6.52
C GLY A 274 -39.87 -26.96 -5.43
N ASP A 275 -38.82 -27.42 -4.76
CA ASP A 275 -37.95 -26.66 -3.88
C ASP A 275 -37.41 -25.41 -4.60
N ILE A 276 -37.68 -24.22 -4.05
CA ILE A 276 -37.05 -22.97 -4.47
C ILE A 276 -36.33 -22.41 -3.24
N THR A 277 -35.10 -22.87 -3.05
CA THR A 277 -34.12 -22.22 -2.17
C THR A 277 -33.92 -20.78 -2.60
N ALA A 278 -34.05 -19.86 -1.65
CA ALA A 278 -33.76 -18.44 -1.80
C ALA A 278 -32.34 -18.22 -2.36
N VAL A 279 -32.26 -17.59 -3.54
CA VAL A 279 -30.98 -17.22 -4.16
C VAL A 279 -30.31 -16.14 -3.31
N GLU A 280 -29.20 -16.48 -2.66
CA GLU A 280 -28.32 -15.50 -2.00
C GLU A 280 -27.75 -14.54 -3.05
N VAL A 281 -27.89 -13.23 -2.85
CA VAL A 281 -27.35 -12.20 -3.75
C VAL A 281 -25.82 -12.18 -3.66
N ILE A 282 -25.15 -12.71 -4.68
CA ILE A 282 -23.69 -12.75 -4.78
C ILE A 282 -23.14 -11.32 -4.88
N LYS A 283 -22.14 -10.99 -4.05
CA LYS A 283 -21.47 -9.67 -4.05
C LYS A 283 -20.10 -9.75 -4.70
N TYR A 284 -19.95 -9.09 -5.85
CA TYR A 284 -18.70 -8.98 -6.60
C TYR A 284 -17.73 -7.90 -6.05
N PRO A 285 -16.41 -8.01 -6.28
CA PRO A 285 -15.71 -9.11 -6.96
C PRO A 285 -15.56 -10.35 -6.07
N ILE A 286 -15.54 -11.53 -6.69
CA ILE A 286 -15.33 -12.84 -6.06
C ILE A 286 -14.09 -13.51 -6.65
N GLU A 287 -13.69 -14.67 -6.11
CA GLU A 287 -12.61 -15.48 -6.67
C GLU A 287 -12.88 -15.79 -8.15
N ASP A 288 -11.92 -15.49 -9.03
CA ASP A 288 -12.11 -15.45 -10.49
C ASP A 288 -12.61 -16.76 -11.08
N LEU A 289 -12.19 -17.91 -10.53
CA LEU A 289 -12.63 -19.24 -10.95
C LEU A 289 -14.07 -19.58 -10.51
N LEU A 290 -14.64 -18.83 -9.57
CA LEU A 290 -16.01 -18.99 -9.07
C LEU A 290 -17.01 -18.09 -9.79
N VAL A 291 -16.54 -17.22 -10.70
CA VAL A 291 -17.40 -16.35 -11.49
C VAL A 291 -18.17 -17.17 -12.52
N LYS A 292 -19.48 -17.27 -12.35
CA LYS A 292 -20.39 -17.86 -13.33
C LYS A 292 -20.85 -16.78 -14.32
N PRO A 293 -20.96 -17.10 -15.62
CA PRO A 293 -21.55 -16.18 -16.60
C PRO A 293 -23.05 -16.02 -16.33
N GLU A 294 -23.50 -14.78 -16.21
CA GLU A 294 -24.92 -14.38 -16.09
C GLU A 294 -25.40 -13.74 -17.41
N ALA A 295 -26.71 -13.78 -17.68
CA ALA A 295 -27.26 -13.24 -18.93
C ALA A 295 -27.07 -11.72 -19.11
N ASP A 296 -26.89 -10.99 -18.01
CA ASP A 296 -26.66 -9.54 -17.98
C ASP A 296 -25.15 -9.18 -18.06
N ASP A 297 -24.25 -10.17 -18.22
CA ASP A 297 -22.81 -9.89 -18.28
C ASP A 297 -22.39 -9.14 -19.56
N PRO A 298 -21.43 -8.20 -19.45
CA PRO A 298 -20.89 -7.54 -20.62
C PRO A 298 -20.22 -8.58 -21.53
N ILE A 299 -20.45 -8.45 -22.84
CA ILE A 299 -19.82 -9.32 -23.84
C ILE A 299 -18.30 -9.08 -23.79
N LEU A 300 -17.58 -10.05 -23.23
CA LEU A 300 -16.13 -10.03 -23.16
C LEU A 300 -15.53 -10.35 -24.53
N THR A 301 -14.44 -9.67 -24.90
CA THR A 301 -13.72 -10.00 -26.13
C THR A 301 -12.95 -11.31 -25.97
N ILE A 302 -12.68 -11.99 -27.07
CA ILE A 302 -11.84 -13.19 -27.07
C ILE A 302 -10.42 -12.78 -26.66
N ARG A 303 -9.86 -13.46 -25.65
CA ARG A 303 -8.49 -13.23 -25.19
C ARG A 303 -7.50 -13.58 -26.31
N PRO A 304 -6.64 -12.65 -26.75
CA PRO A 304 -5.67 -12.94 -27.80
C PRO A 304 -4.58 -13.90 -27.28
N SER A 305 -4.04 -14.73 -28.16
CA SER A 305 -2.90 -15.60 -27.83
C SER A 305 -1.60 -14.77 -27.84
N PRO A 306 -0.79 -14.80 -26.77
CA PRO A 306 0.47 -14.07 -26.75
C PRO A 306 1.48 -14.69 -27.71
N LEU A 307 2.29 -13.85 -28.36
CA LEU A 307 3.39 -14.25 -29.23
C LEU A 307 4.55 -14.83 -28.43
N ARG A 308 5.27 -15.78 -29.02
CA ARG A 308 6.31 -16.59 -28.36
C ARG A 308 7.55 -16.81 -29.23
N ASP A 309 7.77 -15.94 -30.20
CA ASP A 309 8.85 -16.00 -31.20
C ASP A 309 10.23 -15.56 -30.65
N PHE A 310 10.53 -15.93 -29.41
CA PHE A 310 11.86 -15.72 -28.82
C PHE A 310 12.91 -16.59 -29.50
N LYS A 311 14.14 -16.07 -29.60
CA LYS A 311 15.31 -16.79 -30.13
C LYS A 311 15.95 -17.69 -29.08
N VAL A 312 15.75 -17.38 -27.80
CA VAL A 312 16.20 -18.21 -26.68
C VAL A 312 15.15 -19.25 -26.29
N SER A 313 15.58 -20.33 -25.64
CA SER A 313 14.66 -21.32 -25.06
C SER A 313 13.74 -20.69 -24.01
N ALA A 314 12.54 -21.24 -23.83
CA ALA A 314 11.53 -20.74 -22.90
C ALA A 314 12.04 -20.59 -21.46
N ASP A 315 12.86 -21.56 -21.01
CA ASP A 315 13.45 -21.59 -19.66
C ASP A 315 14.42 -20.41 -19.41
N CYS A 316 14.99 -19.83 -20.48
CA CYS A 316 15.98 -18.75 -20.40
C CYS A 316 15.34 -17.35 -20.46
N ILE A 317 14.05 -17.23 -20.81
CA ILE A 317 13.42 -15.93 -21.07
C ILE A 317 13.36 -15.08 -19.79
N GLY A 318 13.06 -15.70 -18.65
CA GLY A 318 13.05 -15.01 -17.36
C GLY A 318 14.41 -14.40 -17.02
N ASP A 319 15.49 -15.18 -17.18
CA ASP A 319 16.86 -14.71 -16.96
C ASP A 319 17.27 -13.61 -17.94
N LEU A 320 16.91 -13.77 -19.22
CA LEU A 320 17.14 -12.77 -20.26
C LEU A 320 16.50 -11.42 -19.88
N LEU A 321 15.22 -11.44 -19.50
CA LEU A 321 14.48 -10.24 -19.11
C LEU A 321 15.06 -9.63 -17.83
N MET A 322 15.42 -10.44 -16.84
CA MET A 322 16.00 -9.98 -15.58
C MET A 322 17.33 -9.26 -15.81
N VAL A 323 18.27 -9.89 -16.53
CA VAL A 323 19.57 -9.30 -16.83
C VAL A 323 19.41 -8.03 -17.65
N TRP A 324 18.58 -8.07 -18.70
CA TRP A 324 18.35 -6.91 -19.56
C TRP A 324 17.70 -5.74 -18.80
N ASP A 325 16.72 -6.01 -17.93
CA ASP A 325 16.06 -4.99 -17.12
C ASP A 325 17.03 -4.35 -16.11
N PHE A 326 17.94 -5.14 -15.52
CA PHE A 326 19.00 -4.62 -14.66
C PHE A 326 19.96 -3.69 -15.43
N CYS A 327 20.55 -4.18 -16.53
CA CYS A 327 21.46 -3.39 -17.36
C CYS A 327 20.79 -2.11 -17.89
N SER A 328 19.52 -2.21 -18.25
CA SER A 328 18.70 -1.06 -18.64
C SER A 328 18.51 -0.09 -17.49
N SER A 329 18.02 -0.55 -16.34
CA SER A 329 17.62 0.32 -15.25
C SER A 329 18.80 1.00 -14.56
N PHE A 330 19.92 0.29 -14.41
CA PHE A 330 21.15 0.79 -13.81
C PHE A 330 22.17 1.26 -14.86
N SER A 331 21.74 1.54 -16.09
CA SER A 331 22.60 1.92 -17.22
C SER A 331 23.55 3.09 -16.91
N ARG A 332 23.09 4.05 -16.10
CA ARG A 332 23.92 5.20 -15.68
C ARG A 332 25.01 4.81 -14.68
N LEU A 333 24.66 4.01 -13.66
CA LEU A 333 25.61 3.50 -12.68
C LEU A 333 26.66 2.59 -13.33
N LEU A 334 26.22 1.77 -14.28
CA LEU A 334 27.09 0.86 -15.02
C LEU A 334 27.91 1.55 -16.12
N HIS A 335 27.66 2.83 -16.41
CA HIS A 335 28.24 3.53 -17.57
C HIS A 335 28.05 2.74 -18.88
N LEU A 336 26.86 2.15 -19.03
CA LEU A 336 26.48 1.30 -20.16
C LEU A 336 25.39 1.98 -20.97
N LEU A 337 25.67 2.29 -22.24
CA LEU A 337 24.66 2.89 -23.12
C LEU A 337 23.45 1.95 -23.27
N PRO A 338 22.19 2.45 -23.17
CA PRO A 338 21.01 1.61 -23.34
C PRO A 338 20.93 0.94 -24.71
N PHE A 339 20.50 -0.33 -24.74
CA PHE A 339 20.29 -1.12 -25.95
C PHE A 339 18.93 -1.84 -25.90
N PRO A 340 18.29 -2.10 -27.07
CA PRO A 340 17.01 -2.77 -27.11
C PRO A 340 17.13 -4.26 -26.74
N LEU A 341 16.04 -4.85 -26.27
CA LEU A 341 16.00 -6.25 -25.83
C LEU A 341 16.30 -7.21 -27.00
N GLU A 342 15.85 -6.89 -28.21
CA GLU A 342 16.12 -7.71 -29.40
C GLU A 342 17.61 -7.76 -29.73
N ASP A 343 18.35 -6.66 -29.59
CA ASP A 343 19.79 -6.62 -29.85
C ASP A 343 20.56 -7.44 -28.80
N PHE A 344 20.07 -7.45 -27.55
CA PHE A 344 20.64 -8.26 -26.48
C PHE A 344 20.38 -9.76 -26.70
N GLU A 345 19.15 -10.12 -27.02
CA GLU A 345 18.75 -11.49 -27.37
C GLU A 345 19.57 -12.02 -28.56
N ASN A 346 19.72 -11.20 -29.61
CA ASN A 346 20.54 -11.52 -30.76
C ASN A 346 22.00 -11.74 -30.37
N ALA A 347 22.57 -10.87 -29.54
CA ALA A 347 23.95 -10.98 -29.10
C ALA A 347 24.21 -12.25 -28.26
N ILE A 348 23.24 -12.66 -27.41
CA ILE A 348 23.36 -13.89 -26.63
C ILE A 348 23.33 -15.13 -27.53
N CYS A 349 22.44 -15.15 -28.52
CA CYS A 349 22.31 -16.27 -29.45
C CYS A 349 23.43 -16.32 -30.51
N HIS A 350 24.21 -15.25 -30.65
CA HIS A 350 25.25 -15.17 -31.67
C HIS A 350 26.48 -16.00 -31.28
N LYS A 351 27.08 -16.67 -32.28
CA LYS A 351 28.22 -17.59 -32.08
C LYS A 351 29.58 -16.92 -32.16
N ASP A 352 29.66 -15.68 -32.67
CA ASP A 352 30.92 -14.94 -32.72
C ASP A 352 31.43 -14.60 -31.33
N SER A 353 32.75 -14.61 -31.17
CA SER A 353 33.41 -14.30 -29.89
C SER A 353 33.69 -12.80 -29.70
N ASN A 354 33.64 -12.00 -30.78
CA ASN A 354 33.93 -10.57 -30.76
C ASN A 354 32.66 -9.70 -30.71
N LEU A 355 31.80 -9.95 -29.72
CA LEU A 355 30.54 -9.23 -29.55
C LEU A 355 30.71 -8.08 -28.57
N VAL A 356 30.91 -6.87 -29.08
CA VAL A 356 31.16 -5.66 -28.26
C VAL A 356 30.10 -5.46 -27.19
N LEU A 357 28.82 -5.69 -27.51
CA LEU A 357 27.72 -5.59 -26.54
C LEU A 357 27.89 -6.53 -25.33
N ILE A 358 28.22 -7.80 -25.58
CA ILE A 358 28.44 -8.81 -24.53
C ILE A 358 29.68 -8.46 -23.72
N VAL A 359 30.78 -8.10 -24.40
CA VAL A 359 32.03 -7.74 -23.74
C VAL A 359 31.85 -6.53 -22.84
N GLU A 360 31.21 -5.47 -23.32
CA GLU A 360 30.96 -4.26 -22.52
C GLU A 360 30.00 -4.55 -21.35
N THR A 361 28.95 -5.35 -21.56
CA THR A 361 28.03 -5.75 -20.49
C THR A 361 28.78 -6.46 -19.36
N HIS A 362 29.55 -7.51 -19.67
CA HIS A 362 30.37 -8.21 -18.67
C HIS A 362 31.40 -7.28 -18.02
N SER A 363 32.10 -6.47 -18.82
CA SER A 363 33.14 -5.59 -18.33
C SER A 363 32.59 -4.54 -17.37
N THR A 364 31.42 -3.97 -17.63
CA THR A 364 30.78 -2.99 -16.72
C THR A 364 30.37 -3.62 -15.38
N LEU A 365 29.80 -4.82 -15.40
CA LEU A 365 29.45 -5.56 -14.18
C LEU A 365 30.70 -5.91 -13.36
N LEU A 366 31.74 -6.44 -14.01
CA LEU A 366 33.01 -6.76 -13.36
C LEU A 366 33.71 -5.50 -12.81
N ARG A 367 33.69 -4.38 -13.54
CA ARG A 367 34.23 -3.09 -13.06
C ARG A 367 33.51 -2.61 -11.79
N LEU A 368 32.18 -2.76 -11.73
CA LEU A 368 31.40 -2.45 -10.55
C LEU A 368 31.85 -3.29 -9.34
N LEU A 369 32.00 -4.61 -9.53
CA LEU A 369 32.46 -5.52 -8.48
C LEU A 369 33.89 -5.23 -8.01
N ILE A 370 34.79 -4.82 -8.93
CA ILE A 370 36.16 -4.41 -8.58
C ILE A 370 36.14 -3.14 -7.72
N LYS A 371 35.30 -2.16 -8.11
CA LYS A 371 35.18 -0.87 -7.43
C LYS A 371 34.61 -1.00 -6.02
N ASP A 372 33.71 -1.95 -5.79
CA ASP A 372 33.07 -2.19 -4.48
C ASP A 372 34.06 -2.64 -3.38
N GLY A 373 35.23 -3.18 -3.77
CA GLY A 373 36.24 -3.62 -2.80
C GLY A 373 35.88 -4.90 -2.05
N GLY A 374 34.82 -5.61 -2.46
CA GLY A 374 34.37 -6.86 -1.85
C GLY A 374 35.25 -8.09 -2.13
N GLU A 375 34.67 -9.28 -1.97
CA GLU A 375 35.37 -10.57 -2.12
C GLU A 375 36.05 -10.73 -3.48
N TYR A 376 35.40 -10.29 -4.55
CA TYR A 376 35.94 -10.35 -5.90
C TYR A 376 37.19 -9.47 -6.08
N SER A 377 37.15 -8.25 -5.56
CA SER A 377 38.32 -7.34 -5.58
C SER A 377 39.48 -7.93 -4.77
N SER A 378 39.18 -8.52 -3.61
CA SER A 378 40.16 -9.20 -2.76
C SER A 378 40.81 -10.41 -3.46
N SER A 379 40.02 -11.21 -4.20
CA SER A 379 40.52 -12.32 -5.01
C SER A 379 41.48 -11.85 -6.12
N LEU A 380 41.15 -10.75 -6.81
CA LEU A 380 42.00 -10.16 -7.85
C LEU A 380 43.32 -9.60 -7.30
N GLN A 381 43.30 -8.98 -6.11
CA GLN A 381 44.51 -8.50 -5.44
C GLN A 381 45.47 -9.65 -5.10
N LYS A 382 44.96 -10.76 -4.58
CA LYS A 382 45.77 -11.97 -4.32
C LYS A 382 46.45 -12.49 -5.59
N ARG A 383 45.79 -12.35 -6.74
CA ARG A 383 46.30 -12.74 -8.07
C ARG A 383 47.13 -11.65 -8.76
N ARG A 384 47.34 -10.49 -8.13
CA ARG A 384 48.10 -9.33 -8.66
C ARG A 384 47.62 -8.82 -10.02
N ARG A 385 46.32 -8.90 -10.31
CA ARG A 385 45.77 -8.37 -11.56
C ARG A 385 45.69 -6.85 -11.55
N LYS A 386 45.90 -6.23 -12.71
CA LYS A 386 45.65 -4.79 -12.92
C LYS A 386 44.14 -4.52 -12.84
N SER A 387 43.71 -3.31 -12.52
CA SER A 387 42.28 -2.98 -12.41
C SER A 387 41.59 -2.65 -13.75
N LYS A 388 42.34 -2.57 -14.85
CA LYS A 388 41.82 -2.14 -16.16
C LYS A 388 41.37 -3.34 -17.01
N ILE A 389 40.05 -3.49 -17.19
CA ILE A 389 39.44 -4.49 -18.07
C ILE A 389 39.41 -3.98 -19.51
N THR A 390 39.99 -4.74 -20.44
CA THR A 390 40.02 -4.42 -21.88
C THR A 390 39.18 -5.43 -22.68
N LEU A 391 38.95 -5.14 -23.97
CA LEU A 391 38.26 -6.03 -24.91
C LEU A 391 38.94 -7.41 -25.05
N ILE A 392 40.23 -7.51 -24.70
CA ILE A 392 41.02 -8.74 -24.82
C ILE A 392 41.11 -9.46 -23.47
N THR A 393 41.17 -8.71 -22.37
CA THR A 393 41.43 -9.29 -21.04
C THR A 393 40.17 -9.65 -20.25
N TRP A 394 38.98 -9.19 -20.66
CA TRP A 394 37.73 -9.40 -19.89
C TRP A 394 37.39 -10.87 -19.61
N THR A 395 37.74 -11.80 -20.50
CA THR A 395 37.52 -13.24 -20.31
C THR A 395 38.32 -13.79 -19.14
N GLU A 396 39.50 -13.23 -18.87
CA GLU A 396 40.34 -13.66 -17.77
C GLU A 396 39.76 -13.22 -16.41
N TYR A 397 39.24 -12.00 -16.33
CA TYR A 397 38.50 -11.51 -15.15
C TYR A 397 37.21 -12.30 -14.96
N LEU A 398 36.51 -12.61 -16.05
CA LEU A 398 35.33 -13.47 -15.97
C LEU A 398 35.67 -14.85 -15.41
N CYS A 399 36.76 -15.47 -15.87
CA CYS A 399 37.19 -16.77 -15.34
C CYS A 399 37.55 -16.68 -13.85
N ASP A 400 38.26 -15.64 -13.41
CA ASP A 400 38.56 -15.43 -12.00
C ASP A 400 37.28 -15.28 -11.15
N PHE A 401 36.26 -14.59 -11.69
CA PHE A 401 34.95 -14.50 -11.03
C PHE A 401 34.28 -15.86 -10.92
N LEU A 402 34.28 -16.66 -12.00
CA LEU A 402 33.68 -17.98 -12.01
C LEU A 402 34.40 -18.97 -11.06
N GLU A 403 35.73 -18.87 -10.96
CA GLU A 403 36.53 -19.65 -10.00
C GLU A 403 36.21 -19.26 -8.56
N MET A 404 35.99 -17.96 -8.29
CA MET A 404 35.59 -17.47 -6.97
C MET A 404 34.16 -17.89 -6.60
N ALA A 405 33.22 -17.79 -7.54
CA ALA A 405 31.81 -18.07 -7.31
C ALA A 405 31.52 -19.54 -6.97
N ASN A 406 32.49 -20.44 -7.18
CA ASN A 406 32.48 -21.85 -6.78
C ASN A 406 31.17 -22.59 -7.12
N ASN A 407 30.65 -22.37 -8.33
CA ASN A 407 29.45 -23.03 -8.84
C ASN A 407 29.87 -24.13 -9.83
N ASP A 408 29.65 -25.39 -9.44
CA ASP A 408 30.07 -26.58 -10.20
C ASP A 408 29.61 -26.57 -11.66
N LYS A 409 28.41 -26.05 -11.93
CA LYS A 409 27.86 -25.95 -13.29
C LYS A 409 28.64 -24.95 -14.15
N LEU A 410 28.96 -23.79 -13.58
CA LEU A 410 29.67 -22.72 -14.28
C LEU A 410 31.17 -23.02 -14.45
N TYR A 411 31.75 -23.82 -13.56
CA TYR A 411 33.15 -24.21 -13.62
C TYR A 411 33.48 -24.97 -14.91
N SER A 412 32.55 -25.78 -15.41
CA SER A 412 32.69 -26.55 -16.65
C SER A 412 32.97 -25.68 -17.88
N HIS A 413 32.50 -24.42 -17.88
CA HIS A 413 32.64 -23.50 -19.00
C HIS A 413 33.97 -22.73 -19.00
N ILE A 414 34.71 -22.72 -17.88
CA ILE A 414 35.94 -21.92 -17.72
C ILE A 414 36.99 -22.28 -18.79
N ALA A 415 37.18 -23.57 -19.08
CA ALA A 415 38.16 -24.01 -20.07
C ALA A 415 37.86 -23.46 -21.48
N THR A 416 36.59 -23.39 -21.85
CA THR A 416 36.13 -22.83 -23.15
C THR A 416 36.29 -21.33 -23.19
N ILE A 417 36.00 -20.63 -22.09
CA ILE A 417 36.14 -19.17 -21.98
C ILE A 417 37.62 -18.77 -22.02
N LYS A 418 38.51 -19.48 -21.32
CA LYS A 418 39.97 -19.22 -21.33
C LYS A 418 40.57 -19.36 -22.73
N ARG A 419 40.02 -20.22 -23.58
CA ARG A 419 40.42 -20.37 -25.00
C ARG A 419 39.87 -19.28 -25.91
N GLY A 420 39.11 -18.32 -25.38
CA GLY A 420 38.52 -17.20 -26.15
C GLY A 420 37.23 -17.57 -26.90
N HIS A 421 36.64 -18.73 -26.63
CA HIS A 421 35.48 -19.24 -27.35
C HIS A 421 34.15 -18.98 -26.62
N TYR A 422 34.02 -17.81 -25.97
CA TYR A 422 32.78 -17.45 -25.25
C TYR A 422 31.55 -17.48 -26.17
N GLY A 423 31.70 -17.11 -27.44
CA GLY A 423 30.61 -17.13 -28.42
C GLY A 423 30.02 -18.54 -28.66
N LEU A 424 30.82 -19.60 -28.47
CA LEU A 424 30.39 -20.99 -28.66
C LEU A 424 29.55 -21.54 -27.50
N LEU A 425 29.50 -20.85 -26.36
CA LEU A 425 28.62 -21.23 -25.26
C LEU A 425 27.16 -21.15 -25.70
N ASP A 426 26.33 -22.01 -25.14
CA ASP A 426 24.89 -21.96 -25.33
C ASP A 426 24.30 -20.69 -24.69
N ALA A 427 23.10 -20.29 -25.15
CA ALA A 427 22.43 -19.12 -24.62
C ALA A 427 22.14 -19.26 -23.11
N HIS A 428 21.85 -20.48 -22.66
CA HIS A 428 21.63 -20.80 -21.26
C HIS A 428 22.87 -20.50 -20.40
N ALA A 429 24.05 -21.06 -20.70
CA ALA A 429 25.25 -20.78 -19.91
C ALA A 429 25.65 -19.29 -19.93
N LYS A 430 25.52 -18.61 -21.09
CA LYS A 430 25.78 -17.16 -21.17
C LYS A 430 24.88 -16.38 -20.21
N LEU A 431 23.60 -16.72 -20.15
CA LEU A 431 22.63 -16.09 -19.27
C LEU A 431 22.85 -16.46 -17.79
N GLU A 432 23.21 -17.69 -17.48
CA GLU A 432 23.53 -18.09 -16.11
C GLU A 432 24.73 -17.33 -15.54
N ILE A 433 25.78 -17.16 -16.36
CA ILE A 433 26.96 -16.36 -16.01
C ILE A 433 26.56 -14.90 -15.75
N LEU A 434 25.78 -14.30 -16.65
CA LEU A 434 25.31 -12.92 -16.51
C LEU A 434 24.40 -12.75 -15.29
N ARG A 435 23.51 -13.71 -15.03
CA ARG A 435 22.65 -13.74 -13.84
C ARG A 435 23.48 -13.75 -12.56
N ALA A 436 24.51 -14.59 -12.50
CA ALA A 436 25.42 -14.63 -11.34
C ALA A 436 26.14 -13.29 -11.12
N LEU A 437 26.60 -12.65 -12.19
CA LEU A 437 27.21 -11.32 -12.12
C LEU A 437 26.21 -10.25 -11.65
N VAL A 438 24.98 -10.26 -12.15
CA VAL A 438 23.94 -9.31 -11.74
C VAL A 438 23.55 -9.51 -10.27
N ASN A 439 23.42 -10.76 -9.80
CA ASN A 439 23.13 -11.04 -8.40
C ASN A 439 24.22 -10.45 -7.48
N ASN A 440 25.50 -10.67 -7.81
CA ASN A 440 26.61 -10.07 -7.07
C ASN A 440 26.62 -8.55 -7.18
N ALA A 441 26.27 -8.00 -8.36
CA ALA A 441 26.19 -6.55 -8.55
C ALA A 441 25.12 -5.91 -7.66
N VAL A 442 23.97 -6.56 -7.48
CA VAL A 442 22.89 -6.07 -6.60
C VAL A 442 23.32 -6.05 -5.13
N GLU A 443 24.21 -6.94 -4.73
CA GLU A 443 24.75 -7.00 -3.36
C GLU A 443 25.83 -5.92 -3.08
N THR A 444 26.36 -5.24 -4.10
CA THR A 444 27.34 -4.16 -3.90
C THR A 444 26.77 -2.99 -3.11
N ASN A 445 27.63 -2.28 -2.37
CA ASN A 445 27.22 -1.09 -1.61
C ASN A 445 26.75 0.02 -2.57
N PHE A 446 27.38 0.19 -3.73
CA PHE A 446 26.98 1.18 -4.72
C PHE A 446 25.53 1.03 -5.19
N VAL A 447 25.08 -0.19 -5.47
CA VAL A 447 23.69 -0.44 -5.88
C VAL A 447 22.74 -0.26 -4.71
N ARG A 448 23.11 -0.74 -3.52
CA ARG A 448 22.29 -0.60 -2.30
C ARG A 448 22.07 0.86 -1.89
N GLU A 449 23.14 1.66 -1.84
CA GLU A 449 23.06 3.10 -1.53
C GLU A 449 22.21 3.86 -2.56
N LEU A 450 22.38 3.55 -3.85
CA LEU A 450 21.55 4.16 -4.91
C LEU A 450 20.06 3.79 -4.76
N LEU A 451 19.77 2.54 -4.39
CA LEU A 451 18.41 2.10 -4.13
C LEU A 451 17.81 2.80 -2.90
N ASP A 452 18.58 2.94 -1.83
CA ASP A 452 18.15 3.66 -0.62
C ASP A 452 17.85 5.13 -0.92
N GLU A 453 18.71 5.81 -1.69
CA GLU A 453 18.46 7.18 -2.15
C GLU A 453 17.18 7.27 -2.99
N TYR A 454 16.97 6.33 -3.91
CA TYR A 454 15.75 6.29 -4.73
C TYR A 454 14.49 6.00 -3.91
N ILE A 455 14.57 5.17 -2.87
CA ILE A 455 13.48 4.87 -1.95
C ILE A 455 13.12 6.12 -1.14
N GLU A 456 14.11 6.83 -0.60
CA GLU A 456 13.89 8.09 0.12
C GLU A 456 13.24 9.15 -0.76
N GLN A 457 13.76 9.36 -1.97
CA GLN A 457 13.17 10.29 -2.95
C GLN A 457 11.76 9.88 -3.34
N TRP A 458 11.48 8.57 -3.46
CA TRP A 458 10.12 8.07 -3.69
C TRP A 458 9.17 8.40 -2.54
N HIS A 459 9.63 8.25 -1.29
CA HIS A 459 8.84 8.61 -0.10
C HIS A 459 8.58 10.11 -0.02
N GLU A 460 9.53 10.95 -0.41
CA GLU A 460 9.40 12.41 -0.48
C GLU A 460 8.45 12.85 -1.60
N LEU A 461 8.56 12.29 -2.80
CA LEU A 461 7.58 12.54 -3.87
C LEU A 461 6.17 12.06 -3.47
N GLY A 462 6.08 10.96 -2.73
CA GLY A 462 4.83 10.46 -2.18
C GLY A 462 4.26 11.32 -1.04
N SER A 463 5.10 12.00 -0.24
CA SER A 463 4.65 12.93 0.80
C SER A 463 4.18 14.24 0.19
N THR A 464 4.94 14.82 -0.74
CA THR A 464 4.58 16.05 -1.47
C THR A 464 3.26 15.87 -2.23
N ARG A 465 3.07 14.76 -2.96
CA ARG A 465 1.80 14.45 -3.63
C ARG A 465 0.61 14.39 -2.66
N ARG A 466 0.81 13.85 -1.44
CA ARG A 466 -0.25 13.80 -0.41
C ARG A 466 -0.50 15.17 0.21
N GLU A 467 0.55 15.95 0.44
CA GLU A 467 0.45 17.30 0.98
C GLU A 467 -0.28 18.23 0.01
N GLU A 468 0.06 18.19 -1.28
CA GLU A 468 -0.66 18.93 -2.31
C GLU A 468 -2.14 18.54 -2.38
N ALA A 469 -2.45 17.23 -2.34
CA ALA A 469 -3.83 16.76 -2.32
C ALA A 469 -4.62 17.26 -1.09
N LEU A 470 -3.96 17.32 0.08
CA LEU A 470 -4.54 17.88 1.30
C LEU A 470 -4.74 19.40 1.19
N GLN A 471 -3.78 20.14 0.64
CA GLN A 471 -3.91 21.57 0.40
C GLN A 471 -5.04 21.88 -0.59
N GLU A 472 -5.17 21.09 -1.66
CA GLU A 472 -6.25 21.24 -2.62
C GLU A 472 -7.61 20.92 -1.99
N ALA A 473 -7.70 19.89 -1.15
CA ALA A 473 -8.91 19.59 -0.38
C ALA A 473 -9.27 20.72 0.60
N ARG A 474 -8.27 21.40 1.19
CA ARG A 474 -8.49 22.60 2.03
C ARG A 474 -9.02 23.77 1.20
N LYS A 475 -8.39 24.08 0.06
CA LYS A 475 -8.87 25.14 -0.86
C LYS A 475 -10.31 24.90 -1.30
N ARG A 476 -10.67 23.66 -1.67
CA ARG A 476 -12.06 23.31 -2.02
C ARG A 476 -13.04 23.51 -0.87
N ARG A 477 -12.65 23.23 0.37
CA ARG A 477 -13.48 23.50 1.56
C ARG A 477 -13.65 24.99 1.78
N GLU A 478 -12.60 25.79 1.61
CA GLU A 478 -12.65 27.25 1.71
C GLU A 478 -13.50 27.87 0.60
N GLU A 479 -13.38 27.41 -0.64
CA GLU A 479 -14.22 27.82 -1.76
C GLU A 479 -15.69 27.44 -1.53
N HIS A 480 -15.96 26.23 -1.05
CA HIS A 480 -17.31 25.80 -0.71
C HIS A 480 -17.90 26.62 0.46
N LEU A 481 -17.08 27.02 1.43
CA LEU A 481 -17.49 27.93 2.50
C LEU A 481 -17.80 29.33 1.96
N LYS A 482 -16.93 29.88 1.10
CA LYS A 482 -17.15 31.18 0.44
C LYS A 482 -18.41 31.18 -0.43
N ALA A 483 -18.63 30.13 -1.22
CA ALA A 483 -19.82 29.97 -2.03
C ALA A 483 -21.10 29.89 -1.18
N LYS A 484 -21.05 29.23 -0.02
CA LYS A 484 -22.17 29.13 0.92
C LYS A 484 -22.48 30.45 1.64
N ILE A 485 -21.47 31.29 1.86
CA ILE A 485 -21.65 32.65 2.41
C ILE A 485 -22.30 33.55 1.35
N VAL A 486 -21.87 33.45 0.09
CA VAL A 486 -22.45 34.23 -1.02
C VAL A 486 -23.90 33.82 -1.30
N SER A 487 -24.25 32.53 -1.19
CA SER A 487 -25.63 32.06 -1.38
C SER A 487 -26.59 32.47 -0.26
N ASN A 488 -26.08 32.69 0.95
CA ASN A 488 -26.88 33.10 2.10
C ASN A 488 -27.01 34.63 2.24
N GLY A 489 -26.29 35.41 1.43
CA GLY A 489 -26.31 36.88 1.46
C GLY A 489 -27.39 37.54 0.61
N THR A 490 -28.37 36.79 0.07
CA THR A 490 -29.42 37.35 -0.83
C THR A 490 -30.84 37.27 -0.25
N SER A 491 -30.98 37.15 1.08
CA SER A 491 -32.30 37.27 1.71
C SER A 491 -32.17 37.82 3.13
N ASN A 492 -32.84 38.96 3.32
CA ASN A 492 -33.27 39.61 4.57
C ASN A 492 -32.41 40.79 5.04
N GLU A 493 -32.82 41.98 4.59
CA GLU A 493 -32.85 43.18 5.42
C GLU A 493 -33.99 43.01 6.46
N ASP A 494 -33.66 43.15 7.75
CA ASP A 494 -34.37 43.97 8.74
C ASP A 494 -34.03 43.58 10.18
N GLY A 495 -33.77 44.59 11.02
CA GLY A 495 -34.07 44.56 12.46
C GLY A 495 -32.93 44.27 13.44
N LEU A 496 -32.35 45.34 13.96
CA LEU A 496 -31.37 45.41 15.05
C LEU A 496 -32.07 45.34 16.43
N ILE A 497 -31.70 44.42 17.34
CA ILE A 497 -31.67 44.68 18.80
C ILE A 497 -30.43 43.99 19.41
N ILE A 498 -29.68 44.80 20.15
CA ILE A 498 -28.43 44.52 20.86
C ILE A 498 -28.72 43.78 22.16
N GLY A 499 -27.93 42.73 22.44
CA GLY A 499 -27.87 42.07 23.74
C GLY A 499 -26.53 41.35 23.89
N GLU A 500 -25.53 42.06 24.42
CA GLU A 500 -24.22 41.50 24.76
C GLU A 500 -24.36 40.50 25.93
N LYS A 501 -23.88 39.25 25.72
CA LYS A 501 -23.15 38.47 26.74
C LYS A 501 -22.42 37.27 26.11
N ASN A 502 -21.10 37.41 26.12
CA ASN A 502 -20.05 36.39 26.21
C ASN A 502 -19.97 35.25 25.17
N GLN A 503 -18.95 35.40 24.31
CA GLN A 503 -18.40 34.40 23.40
C GLN A 503 -17.83 33.19 24.15
N GLY A 504 -18.41 32.01 23.87
CA GLY A 504 -17.75 30.71 24.04
C GLY A 504 -17.46 30.12 22.66
N ILE A 505 -16.23 30.34 22.16
CA ILE A 505 -15.75 29.74 20.90
C ILE A 505 -15.53 28.24 21.15
N LEU A 506 -16.47 27.40 20.69
CA LEU A 506 -16.30 25.95 20.63
C LEU A 506 -15.39 25.58 19.45
N ILE A 507 -14.09 25.49 19.75
CA ILE A 507 -13.07 24.90 18.87
C ILE A 507 -13.27 23.39 18.86
N ASN A 508 -13.78 22.85 17.76
CA ASN A 508 -13.86 21.41 17.54
C ASN A 508 -12.52 20.93 16.95
N ASN A 509 -11.59 20.57 17.84
CA ASN A 509 -10.25 20.06 17.49
C ASN A 509 -10.29 18.59 17.04
N HIS A 510 -10.27 18.38 15.72
CA HIS A 510 -9.69 17.16 15.14
C HIS A 510 -8.39 17.52 14.41
N GLY A 511 -7.29 17.48 15.15
CA GLY A 511 -5.94 17.64 14.65
C GLY A 511 -4.97 16.78 15.45
N LYS A 512 -4.61 15.63 14.89
CA LYS A 512 -3.37 14.93 15.26
C LYS A 512 -2.21 15.82 14.81
N GLN A 513 -1.41 16.30 15.75
CA GLN A 513 -0.09 16.83 15.47
C GLN A 513 0.94 16.05 16.30
N ASN A 514 1.93 15.51 15.60
CA ASN A 514 3.26 15.34 16.17
C ASN A 514 3.91 16.72 16.19
N GLY A 515 4.44 17.13 17.34
CA GLY A 515 5.29 18.30 17.47
C GLY A 515 6.67 18.09 16.85
N ARG A 516 7.21 19.16 16.26
CA ARG A 516 8.65 19.38 16.16
C ARG A 516 8.95 20.74 16.76
N VAL A 517 9.83 20.72 17.75
CA VAL A 517 10.35 21.87 18.51
C VAL A 517 11.09 22.85 17.58
N LYS A 518 10.83 24.16 17.71
CA LYS A 518 11.74 25.22 17.26
C LYS A 518 11.82 26.32 18.32
N LEU A 519 13.05 26.66 18.67
CA LEU A 519 13.44 27.71 19.62
C LEU A 519 13.01 29.11 19.14
N LYS A 520 12.59 29.94 20.09
CA LYS A 520 12.32 31.38 19.93
C LYS A 520 13.63 32.18 19.95
N LYS A 521 13.74 33.18 19.07
CA LYS A 521 14.47 34.44 19.35
C LYS A 521 13.58 35.62 18.96
N ASN A 522 13.46 36.56 19.90
CA ASN A 522 12.76 37.85 19.80
C ASN A 522 13.44 38.79 18.78
N LYS A 523 12.66 39.69 18.15
CA LYS A 523 12.75 41.16 18.34
C LYS A 523 11.77 41.95 17.44
N HIS A 524 11.06 42.87 18.10
CA HIS A 524 10.54 44.21 17.74
C HIS A 524 10.10 44.60 16.31
N SER A 525 8.87 45.14 16.29
CA SER A 525 8.24 46.16 15.41
C SER A 525 9.10 47.44 15.19
N PRO A 526 8.79 48.42 14.28
CA PRO A 526 7.45 48.87 13.88
C PRO A 526 7.20 49.42 12.44
N LYS A 527 5.93 49.80 12.25
CA LYS A 527 5.20 50.39 11.09
C LYS A 527 5.72 51.75 10.58
N LYS A 528 5.40 52.08 9.30
CA LYS A 528 4.98 53.41 8.74
C LYS A 528 4.19 53.14 7.43
N SER A 529 2.88 53.46 7.31
CA SER A 529 2.25 54.70 6.74
C SER A 529 2.86 55.14 5.40
N VAL A 530 2.12 55.37 4.31
CA VAL A 530 1.34 56.59 4.00
C VAL A 530 0.42 56.37 2.77
N SER A 531 -0.68 57.12 2.71
CA SER A 531 -1.73 57.20 1.69
C SER A 531 -1.48 58.23 0.56
N SER A 532 -2.19 58.00 -0.56
CA SER A 532 -2.94 58.95 -1.43
C SER A 532 -2.29 59.86 -2.49
N HIS A 533 -3.05 59.92 -3.63
CA HIS A 533 -3.14 60.90 -4.73
C HIS A 533 -2.10 60.80 -5.87
N ALA A 534 -2.37 61.11 -7.14
CA ALA A 534 -3.53 61.26 -8.05
C ALA A 534 -2.90 61.55 -9.45
N ASP A 535 -3.54 61.20 -10.56
CA ASP A 535 -3.84 62.11 -11.70
C ASP A 535 -4.17 61.44 -13.04
N ALA A 536 -4.96 62.20 -13.81
CA ALA A 536 -5.83 61.87 -14.93
C ALA A 536 -5.14 61.82 -16.32
N THR A 537 -5.85 61.27 -17.33
CA THR A 537 -6.16 61.95 -18.62
C THR A 537 -7.03 61.12 -19.59
N SER A 538 -8.31 61.50 -19.66
CA SER A 538 -9.21 61.77 -20.81
C SER A 538 -8.95 61.24 -22.24
N LYS A 539 -10.03 60.67 -22.88
CA LYS A 539 -10.72 61.11 -24.14
C LYS A 539 -11.13 59.98 -25.12
N ASN A 540 -12.44 59.75 -25.27
CA ASN A 540 -13.28 60.06 -26.46
C ASN A 540 -14.48 59.09 -26.65
N ASN A 541 -15.68 59.67 -26.72
CA ASN A 541 -16.91 59.11 -27.32
C ASN A 541 -17.15 59.80 -28.68
N PRO A 542 -18.10 59.27 -29.49
CA PRO A 542 -19.21 60.15 -29.89
C PRO A 542 -20.62 59.54 -29.79
N MET A 543 -21.59 60.45 -29.60
CA MET A 543 -23.07 60.45 -29.73
C MET A 543 -23.63 59.61 -30.90
N MET A 544 -24.91 59.22 -31.03
CA MET A 544 -26.25 59.76 -30.66
C MET A 544 -27.26 58.58 -30.89
N GLN A 545 -28.39 58.37 -30.21
CA GLN A 545 -29.67 59.09 -30.34
C GLN A 545 -30.70 58.40 -29.41
N MET A 546 -31.57 59.18 -28.77
CA MET A 546 -32.81 58.72 -28.11
C MET A 546 -33.98 58.81 -29.09
N GLN A 547 -34.88 57.82 -29.06
CA GLN A 547 -36.29 58.00 -29.39
C GLN A 547 -37.15 57.09 -28.50
N ASP A 548 -38.19 57.67 -27.94
CA ASP A 548 -39.19 57.06 -27.06
C ASP A 548 -40.19 56.20 -27.83
N ALA A 549 -40.66 55.11 -27.22
CA ALA A 549 -42.02 54.58 -27.40
C ALA A 549 -42.36 53.57 -26.27
N GLU A 550 -43.41 53.88 -25.52
CA GLU A 550 -43.98 53.02 -24.48
C GLU A 550 -44.75 51.82 -25.06
N ALA A 551 -44.86 50.79 -24.20
CA ALA A 551 -45.92 49.78 -24.10
C ALA A 551 -45.97 48.64 -25.14
N ARG A 552 -45.54 47.43 -24.73
CA ARG A 552 -46.43 46.28 -24.41
C ARG A 552 -45.64 44.97 -24.21
N ASN A 553 -45.81 44.42 -23.01
CA ASN A 553 -45.73 43.03 -22.53
C ASN A 553 -45.04 41.93 -23.38
N GLY A 554 -44.04 41.30 -22.73
CA GLY A 554 -44.12 39.88 -22.37
C GLY A 554 -43.60 38.86 -23.38
N SER A 555 -42.28 38.57 -23.34
CA SER A 555 -41.72 37.19 -23.37
C SER A 555 -40.17 37.13 -23.36
N THR A 556 -39.47 38.21 -22.99
CA THR A 556 -38.00 38.31 -23.14
C THR A 556 -37.17 37.88 -21.91
N GLN A 557 -37.81 37.55 -20.77
CA GLN A 557 -37.08 37.09 -19.58
C GLN A 557 -36.67 35.61 -19.64
N HIS A 558 -37.32 34.78 -20.46
CA HIS A 558 -37.01 33.34 -20.52
C HIS A 558 -35.82 33.01 -21.45
N LEU A 559 -35.58 33.82 -22.49
CA LEU A 559 -34.44 33.65 -23.42
C LEU A 559 -33.12 34.20 -22.86
N LEU A 560 -33.13 35.29 -22.10
CA LEU A 560 -31.94 35.82 -21.44
C LEU A 560 -31.47 34.90 -20.30
N LYS A 561 -32.38 34.35 -19.49
CA LYS A 561 -32.04 33.37 -18.44
C LYS A 561 -31.45 32.07 -19.01
N LYS A 562 -31.94 31.61 -20.17
CA LYS A 562 -31.39 30.43 -20.88
C LYS A 562 -29.99 30.69 -21.42
N ARG A 563 -29.70 31.87 -21.99
CA ARG A 563 -28.35 32.24 -22.48
C ARG A 563 -27.35 32.42 -21.32
N SER A 564 -27.76 33.02 -20.22
CA SER A 564 -26.93 33.18 -19.01
C SER A 564 -26.60 31.83 -18.36
N HIS A 565 -27.58 30.92 -18.27
CA HIS A 565 -27.31 29.57 -17.77
C HIS A 565 -26.42 28.76 -18.71
N GLN A 566 -26.56 28.91 -20.03
CA GLN A 566 -25.71 28.20 -21.00
C GLN A 566 -24.27 28.73 -21.05
N MET A 567 -24.04 30.03 -20.82
CA MET A 567 -22.68 30.60 -20.64
C MET A 567 -22.05 30.19 -19.30
N MET A 568 -22.81 30.17 -18.20
CA MET A 568 -22.32 29.72 -16.88
C MET A 568 -22.01 28.22 -16.86
N LEU A 569 -22.79 27.40 -17.58
CA LEU A 569 -22.51 25.98 -17.79
C LEU A 569 -21.25 25.77 -18.63
N LYS A 570 -21.04 26.59 -19.69
CA LYS A 570 -19.82 26.54 -20.53
C LYS A 570 -18.56 27.03 -19.80
N GLN A 571 -18.62 28.14 -19.07
CA GLN A 571 -17.50 28.61 -18.25
C GLN A 571 -17.19 27.63 -17.11
N GLY A 572 -18.21 27.03 -16.50
CA GLY A 572 -18.03 25.99 -15.49
C GLY A 572 -17.45 24.68 -16.04
N THR A 573 -17.71 24.32 -17.30
CA THR A 573 -17.04 23.19 -17.97
C THR A 573 -15.61 23.53 -18.35
N ASP A 574 -15.35 24.72 -18.88
CA ASP A 574 -14.00 25.14 -19.30
C ASP A 574 -13.04 25.27 -18.10
N GLU A 575 -13.50 25.81 -16.96
CA GLU A 575 -12.72 25.85 -15.71
C GLU A 575 -12.50 24.45 -15.11
N ARG A 576 -13.49 23.57 -15.19
CA ARG A 576 -13.34 22.16 -14.74
C ARG A 576 -12.36 21.40 -15.62
N GLU A 577 -12.40 21.60 -16.93
CA GLU A 577 -11.44 20.99 -17.87
C GLU A 577 -10.03 21.53 -17.67
N LEU A 578 -9.85 22.85 -17.48
CA LEU A 578 -8.55 23.46 -17.21
C LEU A 578 -7.95 22.99 -15.89
N THR A 579 -8.76 22.87 -14.83
CA THR A 579 -8.31 22.36 -13.52
C THR A 579 -8.03 20.86 -13.54
N LEU A 580 -8.80 20.07 -14.28
CA LEU A 580 -8.52 18.64 -14.51
C LEU A 580 -7.24 18.44 -15.32
N SER A 581 -7.04 19.24 -16.38
CA SER A 581 -5.82 19.26 -17.17
C SER A 581 -4.59 19.58 -16.31
N THR A 582 -4.69 20.59 -15.44
CA THR A 582 -3.61 20.96 -14.52
C THR A 582 -3.33 19.89 -13.46
N LYS A 583 -4.36 19.17 -12.98
CA LYS A 583 -4.20 18.04 -12.05
C LYS A 583 -3.57 16.82 -12.72
N GLU A 584 -4.01 16.49 -13.92
CA GLU A 584 -3.48 15.36 -14.68
C GLU A 584 -2.04 15.63 -15.12
N GLN A 585 -1.70 16.86 -15.53
CA GLN A 585 -0.32 17.27 -15.79
C GLN A 585 0.58 17.12 -14.56
N ARG A 586 0.10 17.51 -13.37
CA ARG A 586 0.83 17.33 -12.10
C ARG A 586 1.00 15.86 -11.72
N ARG A 587 -0.05 15.05 -11.86
CA ARG A 587 0.02 13.60 -11.65
C ARG A 587 1.06 12.98 -12.59
N GLN A 588 1.03 13.34 -13.87
CA GLN A 588 2.02 12.88 -14.85
C GLN A 588 3.42 13.37 -14.52
N HIS A 589 3.60 14.58 -13.98
CA HIS A 589 4.89 15.06 -13.49
C HIS A 589 5.43 14.16 -12.37
N TYR A 590 4.64 13.90 -11.33
CA TYR A 590 5.04 13.00 -10.25
C TYR A 590 5.34 11.58 -10.73
N GLU A 591 4.52 11.04 -11.64
CA GLU A 591 4.77 9.72 -12.23
C GLU A 591 6.08 9.70 -13.04
N ARG A 592 6.35 10.72 -13.87
CA ARG A 592 7.63 10.85 -14.59
C ARG A 592 8.82 10.98 -13.65
N GLU A 593 8.68 11.70 -12.55
CA GLU A 593 9.73 11.83 -11.54
C GLU A 593 9.97 10.49 -10.81
N MET A 594 8.91 9.81 -10.39
CA MET A 594 9.00 8.47 -9.81
C MET A 594 9.61 7.44 -10.79
N GLU A 595 9.41 7.63 -12.09
CA GLU A 595 9.97 6.74 -13.12
C GLU A 595 11.47 6.86 -13.30
N LYS A 596 12.04 8.05 -13.06
CA LYS A 596 13.49 8.28 -13.11
C LYS A 596 14.24 7.50 -12.02
N ARG A 597 13.54 7.18 -10.92
CA ARG A 597 14.07 6.52 -9.72
C ARG A 597 13.60 5.07 -9.73
N PHE A 598 14.36 4.22 -10.44
CA PHE A 598 14.01 2.81 -10.59
C PHE A 598 14.39 2.03 -9.33
N ILE A 599 13.41 1.41 -8.69
CA ILE A 599 13.64 0.52 -7.53
C ILE A 599 13.57 -0.94 -7.97
N ARG A 600 12.46 -1.34 -8.60
CA ARG A 600 12.25 -2.65 -9.19
C ARG A 600 11.09 -2.65 -10.17
N THR A 601 11.08 -3.61 -11.09
CA THR A 601 9.92 -3.92 -11.92
C THR A 601 8.95 -4.79 -11.11
N ASN A 602 7.69 -4.36 -11.02
CA ASN A 602 6.62 -5.13 -10.39
C ASN A 602 5.69 -5.67 -11.50
N PRO A 603 5.11 -6.87 -11.31
CA PRO A 603 4.08 -7.36 -12.23
C PRO A 603 2.86 -6.45 -12.19
N LEU A 604 2.19 -6.30 -13.35
CA LEU A 604 0.93 -5.58 -13.50
C LEU A 604 -0.21 -6.29 -12.76
N GLY A 605 -0.18 -7.61 -12.69
CA GLY A 605 -1.21 -8.41 -12.04
C GLY A 605 -1.23 -9.84 -12.52
N ARG A 606 -2.28 -10.56 -12.12
CA ARG A 606 -2.54 -11.94 -12.55
C ARG A 606 -3.92 -12.00 -13.20
N ASP A 607 -4.10 -12.91 -14.15
CA ASP A 607 -5.42 -13.24 -14.69
C ASP A 607 -6.11 -14.35 -13.86
N GLY A 608 -7.31 -14.76 -14.29
CA GLY A 608 -8.06 -15.83 -13.64
C GLY A 608 -7.30 -17.16 -13.58
N ASN A 609 -6.41 -17.40 -14.56
CA ASN A 609 -5.56 -18.60 -14.71
C ASN A 609 -4.20 -18.49 -14.00
N PHE A 610 -4.02 -17.44 -13.17
CA PHE A 610 -2.78 -17.16 -12.45
C PHE A 610 -1.57 -16.82 -13.34
N ASN A 611 -1.75 -16.54 -14.63
CA ASN A 611 -0.67 -16.04 -15.47
C ASN A 611 -0.29 -14.63 -15.00
N MET A 612 1.01 -14.36 -14.90
CA MET A 612 1.55 -13.09 -14.43
C MET A 612 1.87 -12.18 -15.60
N TYR A 613 1.41 -10.93 -15.52
CA TYR A 613 1.61 -9.93 -16.57
C TYR A 613 2.69 -8.94 -16.13
N TRP A 614 3.65 -8.67 -17.00
CA TRP A 614 4.82 -7.84 -16.75
C TRP A 614 4.91 -6.72 -17.79
N TRP A 615 5.34 -5.53 -17.37
CA TRP A 615 5.60 -4.43 -18.29
C TRP A 615 6.93 -3.75 -17.97
N PHE A 616 7.88 -3.90 -18.90
CA PHE A 616 9.19 -3.28 -18.81
C PHE A 616 9.19 -1.94 -19.52
N ARG A 617 9.50 -0.88 -18.77
CA ARG A 617 9.33 0.53 -19.20
C ARG A 617 10.11 0.92 -20.46
N ARG A 618 11.18 0.18 -20.78
CA ARG A 618 12.07 0.45 -21.93
C ARG A 618 11.72 -0.32 -23.20
N ASP A 619 11.03 -1.46 -23.08
CA ASP A 619 10.72 -2.31 -24.22
C ASP A 619 9.33 -2.03 -24.81
N GLY A 620 8.35 -1.72 -23.96
CA GLY A 620 7.01 -1.34 -24.39
C GLY A 620 6.04 -2.50 -24.65
N ARG A 621 6.53 -3.74 -24.79
CA ARG A 621 5.69 -4.95 -24.83
C ARG A 621 5.12 -5.29 -23.44
N ILE A 622 3.99 -5.98 -23.42
CA ILE A 622 3.46 -6.63 -22.22
C ILE A 622 3.86 -8.10 -22.28
N PHE A 623 4.61 -8.57 -21.29
CA PHE A 623 5.03 -9.96 -21.19
C PHE A 623 4.05 -10.74 -20.30
N VAL A 624 3.81 -11.99 -20.65
CA VAL A 624 2.97 -12.92 -19.91
C VAL A 624 3.80 -14.11 -19.53
N GLU A 625 3.86 -14.38 -18.24
CA GLU A 625 4.48 -15.55 -17.66
C GLU A 625 3.38 -16.50 -17.21
N SER A 626 3.48 -17.76 -17.62
CA SER A 626 2.50 -18.76 -17.22
C SER A 626 2.60 -19.09 -15.73
N SER A 627 1.51 -19.59 -15.15
CA SER A 627 1.45 -19.93 -13.72
C SER A 627 2.47 -20.98 -13.28
N ASP A 628 2.97 -21.79 -14.21
CA ASP A 628 4.02 -22.78 -13.98
C ASP A 628 5.45 -22.22 -14.13
N HIS A 629 5.58 -20.94 -14.50
CA HIS A 629 6.85 -20.25 -14.78
C HIS A 629 7.66 -20.82 -15.95
N LYS A 630 7.12 -21.76 -16.74
CA LYS A 630 7.84 -22.43 -17.84
C LYS A 630 7.63 -21.74 -19.18
N LEU A 631 6.50 -21.04 -19.33
CA LEU A 631 6.11 -20.46 -20.60
C LEU A 631 6.05 -18.95 -20.49
N TRP A 632 6.69 -18.29 -21.45
CA TRP A 632 6.63 -16.86 -21.64
C TRP A 632 6.01 -16.51 -22.99
N GLY A 633 5.29 -15.40 -23.03
CA GLY A 633 4.80 -14.79 -24.25
C GLY A 633 4.72 -13.28 -24.11
N TYR A 634 4.33 -12.58 -25.17
CA TYR A 634 4.14 -11.14 -25.11
C TYR A 634 3.09 -10.62 -26.09
N TYR A 635 2.58 -9.41 -25.82
CA TYR A 635 1.76 -8.60 -26.70
C TYR A 635 2.54 -7.37 -27.14
N HIS A 636 2.46 -7.01 -28.42
CA HIS A 636 3.24 -5.91 -28.99
C HIS A 636 2.41 -4.92 -29.80
N THR A 637 1.15 -5.21 -30.08
CA THR A 637 0.25 -4.31 -30.80
C THR A 637 -0.71 -3.62 -29.85
N LYS A 638 -1.32 -2.52 -30.31
CA LYS A 638 -2.34 -1.82 -29.53
C LYS A 638 -3.63 -2.66 -29.49
N GLU A 639 -3.96 -3.28 -30.61
CA GLU A 639 -5.15 -4.10 -30.82
C GLU A 639 -5.17 -5.31 -29.89
N GLU A 640 -4.04 -6.01 -29.72
CA GLU A 640 -3.91 -7.10 -28.76
C GLU A 640 -4.15 -6.65 -27.32
N ILE A 641 -3.72 -5.43 -26.95
CA ILE A 641 -3.90 -4.90 -25.60
C ILE A 641 -5.36 -4.51 -25.39
N ASP A 642 -6.01 -3.92 -26.38
CA ASP A 642 -7.44 -3.59 -26.34
C ASP A 642 -8.28 -4.87 -26.18
N LEU A 643 -7.96 -5.93 -26.94
CA LEU A 643 -8.61 -7.24 -26.81
C LEU A 643 -8.30 -7.93 -25.47
N LEU A 644 -7.08 -7.78 -24.95
CA LEU A 644 -6.72 -8.30 -23.63
C LEU A 644 -7.57 -7.63 -22.54
N ILE A 645 -7.63 -6.30 -22.53
CA ILE A 645 -8.40 -5.52 -21.54
C ILE A 645 -9.88 -5.89 -21.63
N GLY A 646 -10.45 -5.97 -22.84
CA GLY A 646 -11.84 -6.38 -23.05
C GLY A 646 -12.15 -7.84 -22.67
N SER A 647 -11.14 -8.70 -22.57
CA SER A 647 -11.31 -10.11 -22.18
C SER A 647 -11.26 -10.36 -20.67
N LEU A 648 -10.98 -9.34 -19.86
CA LEU A 648 -10.85 -9.47 -18.41
C LEU A 648 -12.20 -9.31 -17.71
N ASN A 649 -12.59 -10.30 -16.92
CA ASN A 649 -13.81 -10.28 -16.16
C ASN A 649 -13.64 -9.55 -14.82
N CYS A 650 -14.12 -8.31 -14.74
CA CYS A 650 -14.04 -7.49 -13.53
C CYS A 650 -14.90 -8.00 -12.35
N LYS A 651 -15.71 -9.06 -12.52
CA LYS A 651 -16.33 -9.80 -11.43
C LYS A 651 -15.32 -10.64 -10.63
N GLY A 652 -14.17 -10.96 -11.21
CA GLY A 652 -13.04 -11.63 -10.55
C GLY A 652 -12.15 -10.65 -9.78
N GLU A 653 -11.64 -11.03 -8.61
CA GLU A 653 -10.73 -10.19 -7.83
C GLU A 653 -9.41 -9.90 -8.56
N ARG A 654 -8.80 -10.92 -9.18
CA ARG A 654 -7.50 -10.79 -9.87
C ARG A 654 -7.65 -10.06 -11.20
N GLU A 655 -8.61 -10.45 -12.01
CA GLU A 655 -8.85 -9.84 -13.31
C GLU A 655 -9.28 -8.38 -13.19
N LYS A 656 -10.06 -8.02 -12.16
CA LYS A 656 -10.34 -6.61 -11.83
C LYS A 656 -9.08 -5.84 -11.44
N ALA A 657 -8.20 -6.43 -10.64
CA ALA A 657 -6.94 -5.80 -10.24
C ALA A 657 -6.01 -5.59 -11.45
N LEU A 658 -5.90 -6.60 -12.32
CA LEU A 658 -5.12 -6.53 -13.57
C LEU A 658 -5.70 -5.48 -14.53
N HIS A 659 -7.03 -5.47 -14.73
CA HIS A 659 -7.73 -4.49 -15.54
C HIS A 659 -7.42 -3.07 -15.08
N GLY A 660 -7.55 -2.80 -13.77
CA GLY A 660 -7.26 -1.47 -13.22
C GLY A 660 -5.80 -1.03 -13.39
N GLN A 661 -4.83 -1.96 -13.36
CA GLN A 661 -3.43 -1.63 -13.64
C GLN A 661 -3.18 -1.40 -15.14
N LEU A 662 -3.78 -2.20 -16.02
CA LEU A 662 -3.68 -2.03 -17.47
C LEU A 662 -4.27 -0.69 -17.90
N GLU A 663 -5.45 -0.30 -17.42
CA GLU A 663 -6.04 1.02 -17.69
C GLU A 663 -5.14 2.16 -17.21
N LYS A 664 -4.57 2.03 -16.00
CA LYS A 664 -3.68 3.04 -15.44
C LYS A 664 -2.44 3.29 -16.31
N TYR A 665 -1.87 2.23 -16.88
CA TYR A 665 -0.66 2.31 -17.71
C TYR A 665 -0.94 2.36 -19.22
N TYR A 666 -2.20 2.24 -19.65
CA TYR A 666 -2.61 2.07 -21.05
C TYR A 666 -2.02 3.11 -21.99
N THR A 667 -2.19 4.40 -21.68
CA THR A 667 -1.70 5.51 -22.51
C THR A 667 -0.19 5.46 -22.71
N ARG A 668 0.54 5.00 -21.69
CA ARG A 668 2.00 4.89 -21.70
C ARG A 668 2.47 3.67 -22.45
N ILE A 669 1.82 2.53 -22.25
CA ILE A 669 2.10 1.29 -22.97
C ILE A 669 1.89 1.54 -24.47
N CYS A 670 0.71 2.07 -24.85
CA CYS A 670 0.40 2.42 -26.24
C CYS A 670 1.40 3.44 -26.82
N GLY A 671 1.72 4.49 -26.05
CA GLY A 671 2.70 5.49 -26.47
C GLY A 671 4.11 4.92 -26.69
N LYS A 672 4.50 3.89 -25.94
CA LYS A 672 5.78 3.18 -26.12
C LYS A 672 5.74 2.22 -27.30
N ILE A 673 4.66 1.47 -27.47
CA ILE A 673 4.43 0.61 -28.63
C ILE A 673 4.49 1.43 -29.92
N LEU A 674 3.82 2.58 -29.97
CA LEU A 674 3.85 3.50 -31.12
C LEU A 674 5.25 4.05 -31.40
N LYS A 675 6.04 4.36 -30.36
CA LYS A 675 7.44 4.80 -30.54
C LYS A 675 8.31 3.67 -31.09
N LYS A 676 8.11 2.44 -30.59
CA LYS A 676 8.84 1.25 -31.05
C LYS A 676 8.46 0.87 -32.47
N SER A 677 7.18 0.90 -32.83
CA SER A 677 6.72 0.62 -34.20
C SER A 677 7.29 1.63 -35.20
N LYS A 678 7.30 2.93 -34.86
CA LYS A 678 7.96 3.97 -35.67
C LYS A 678 9.46 3.71 -35.83
N TYR A 679 10.15 3.34 -34.75
CA TYR A 679 11.57 2.99 -34.79
C TYR A 679 11.83 1.77 -35.69
N MET A 680 11.01 0.72 -35.56
CA MET A 680 11.11 -0.50 -36.37
C MET A 680 10.83 -0.23 -37.85
N LEU A 681 9.82 0.58 -38.18
CA LEU A 681 9.54 1.02 -39.55
C LEU A 681 10.72 1.79 -40.14
N GLY A 682 11.35 2.68 -39.36
CA GLY A 682 12.58 3.36 -39.77
C GLY A 682 13.73 2.39 -40.01
N LYS A 683 13.89 1.38 -39.14
CA LYS A 683 14.91 0.32 -39.27
C LYS A 683 14.70 -0.52 -40.53
N ILE A 684 13.47 -0.93 -40.81
CA ILE A 684 13.09 -1.66 -42.03
C ILE A 684 13.32 -0.80 -43.28
N ALA A 685 12.93 0.47 -43.28
CA ALA A 685 13.17 1.37 -44.40
C ALA A 685 14.67 1.56 -44.70
N VAL A 686 15.50 1.63 -43.65
CA VAL A 686 16.97 1.64 -43.78
C VAL A 686 17.48 0.31 -44.30
N GLU A 687 16.98 -0.83 -43.81
CA GLU A 687 17.32 -2.16 -44.31
C GLU A 687 17.04 -2.29 -45.79
N GLU A 688 15.82 -1.92 -46.19
CA GLU A 688 15.35 -1.97 -47.56
C GLU A 688 16.16 -1.02 -48.46
N ALA A 689 16.51 0.17 -47.96
CA ALA A 689 17.41 1.08 -48.66
C ALA A 689 18.83 0.50 -48.80
N VAL A 690 19.35 -0.18 -47.78
CA VAL A 690 20.65 -0.86 -47.83
C VAL A 690 20.60 -2.05 -48.79
N VAL A 691 19.53 -2.84 -48.81
CA VAL A 691 19.33 -3.95 -49.76
C VAL A 691 19.24 -3.42 -51.20
N ARG A 692 18.47 -2.34 -51.44
CA ARG A 692 18.41 -1.66 -52.74
C ARG A 692 19.74 -1.06 -53.18
N ARG A 693 20.55 -0.55 -52.24
CA ARG A 693 21.92 -0.07 -52.51
C ARG A 693 22.87 -1.24 -52.75
N SER A 694 22.74 -2.34 -52.02
CA SER A 694 23.50 -3.60 -52.12
C SER A 694 23.32 -4.27 -53.48
N SER A 695 22.10 -4.28 -54.01
CA SER A 695 21.81 -4.78 -55.37
C SER A 695 22.40 -3.89 -56.47
N ARG A 696 22.73 -2.62 -56.18
CA ARG A 696 23.36 -1.67 -57.13
C ARG A 696 24.87 -1.55 -56.95
N VAL A 697 25.38 -1.78 -55.74
CA VAL A 697 26.80 -1.70 -55.34
C VAL A 697 26.99 -2.76 -54.26
N ARG A 698 27.91 -3.72 -54.43
CA ARG A 698 28.22 -4.77 -53.43
C ARG A 698 28.56 -4.17 -52.06
N ALA A 699 27.56 -3.89 -51.23
CA ALA A 699 27.75 -3.31 -49.91
C ALA A 699 28.05 -4.43 -48.91
N PRO A 700 28.98 -4.24 -47.95
CA PRO A 700 29.36 -5.29 -47.02
C PRO A 700 28.17 -5.73 -46.11
N PRO A 701 28.03 -7.03 -45.80
CA PRO A 701 26.94 -7.59 -44.98
C PRO A 701 26.88 -7.04 -43.55
N ARG A 702 27.90 -6.30 -43.11
CA ARG A 702 27.93 -5.61 -41.81
C ARG A 702 26.88 -4.49 -41.69
N ASN A 703 26.32 -3.96 -42.78
CA ASN A 703 25.34 -2.86 -42.76
C ASN A 703 23.88 -3.29 -42.53
N ASN A 704 23.61 -4.59 -42.32
CA ASN A 704 22.25 -5.04 -42.05
C ASN A 704 21.81 -4.56 -40.63
N PRO A 705 20.69 -3.84 -40.50
CA PRO A 705 20.13 -3.49 -39.20
C PRO A 705 19.76 -4.69 -38.31
N ALA A 706 19.52 -5.88 -38.85
CA ALA A 706 19.42 -7.13 -38.08
C ALA A 706 20.70 -7.43 -37.29
N ASN A 707 21.85 -6.92 -37.75
CA ASN A 707 23.17 -7.03 -37.12
C ASN A 707 23.56 -5.75 -36.35
N ALA A 708 22.61 -4.89 -35.98
CA ALA A 708 22.89 -3.65 -35.26
C ALA A 708 23.66 -3.88 -33.94
N PHE A 709 23.38 -4.99 -33.25
CA PHE A 709 24.09 -5.42 -32.04
C PHE A 709 25.61 -5.62 -32.25
N LEU A 710 26.05 -5.97 -33.47
CA LEU A 710 27.49 -6.08 -33.81
C LEU A 710 28.18 -4.71 -33.88
N ARG A 711 27.42 -3.62 -33.99
CA ARG A 711 27.92 -2.24 -34.09
C ARG A 711 27.72 -1.44 -32.81
N TYR A 712 27.37 -2.11 -31.71
CA TYR A 712 27.18 -1.44 -30.45
C TYR A 712 28.48 -0.70 -30.04
N VAL A 713 28.35 0.58 -29.71
CA VAL A 713 29.45 1.42 -29.22
C VAL A 713 29.02 2.05 -27.90
N ASN A 714 29.70 1.69 -26.82
CA ASN A 714 29.43 2.25 -25.51
C ASN A 714 30.10 3.63 -25.36
N ARG A 715 29.35 4.70 -25.63
CA ARG A 715 29.84 6.08 -25.51
C ARG A 715 29.93 6.60 -24.07
N TRP A 716 29.41 5.84 -23.11
CA TRP A 716 29.43 6.23 -21.69
C TRP A 716 30.64 5.68 -20.94
N LYS A 717 31.48 4.90 -21.64
CA LYS A 717 32.72 4.36 -21.10
C LYS A 717 33.69 5.51 -20.79
N GLU A 718 34.04 5.67 -19.52
CA GLU A 718 35.18 6.48 -19.12
C GLU A 718 36.47 5.69 -19.42
N GLU A 719 37.46 6.34 -20.05
CA GLU A 719 38.70 5.69 -20.56
C GLU A 719 39.71 5.26 -19.49
#